data_AF-A0A1Z8WPQ2-F1
#
_entry.id   AF-A0A1Z8WPQ2-F1
#
_cell.length_a   1.000
_cell.length_b   1.000
_cell.length_c   1.000
_cell.angle_alpha   90.00
_cell.angle_beta   90.00
_cell.angle_gamma   90.00
#
_symmetry.space_group_name_H-M   'P 1'
#
loop_
_entity.id
_entity.type
_entity.pdbx_description
1 polymer ?
#
loop_
_entity_poly.entity_id
_entity_poly.type
_entity_poly.pdbx_seq_one_letter_code
_entity_poly.pdbx_strand_id
1 'polypeptide(L)'
;MALINTSLPNLVQGVSQQPDTLRFDGQCEEQINALSSVADGLKKRPNARYIKNLLSSAIADGAFVHFINRDKNEKYVLIINNNVAQVFNILTFDSVTTTGSTTFTSNLLGTDYLYVPSGTKPKDVLKALTVGDTTFILNTTTGVAKQASTSGVFAASGAVHNNQAIVFIKQGHYQTDYTIEIDFTDTNNAAKTSKATYTSGPSASTGASPNARAGRIAFVLQEKIEAAVLEHGGTNGFTISDVDKLPTSSNGNTGDGIVHQAETGAFTGTIPVEGYGYPAFVISRTDGREFKIKVSDSKAGTAIGVVYKEVDSISDLPKSAPNNFKVKVRGSAEDNEDDYYLKFETNDGDTDFSDGGWVEDVGFGEENTLNNSTLPYKLVNTALNTFTSSACTWTTLQAGDSDTNPFPTFTGKTISNIFFYKNRLGFLSEGSVILSEAGEYFNFFRTTVRTLLDSDPIDVNVASTKVTKLKSAVGFQENLILFGERGQFVLKGGDLLTPKTVSITPVTNYETDTSTPPLELGSYIYFPFTRGSFSGVREFSVNANSDTFDSVEITAHVPQYIPSDILDMAGSTTENCICLVSESDNKSMYVYKYYWEGGQKILASWSKFTFPFSVIGFEFVESDLYIVATKNGKTELLVLPFEEKLIDSGASFNTYLDLRQSATVSGTSITLSFTPESDDVIQVYTRESGSTKAGALIPSTVSGSTVTVDASHDTTPVWVGIKYSMSYTFSEQMFKQRANQRRSPSGYQRHFLKGGTLFFDDTASFKVEVTPKARDTYTNTFTSNIVGSTTVGTLPIESGSFSFPIMSSAKDTVIKIVNDSALPGNFQSAEFESFIHSRSRRV
;
A
#
# COMPACT_ATOMS: atom_id res chain seq x y z
N MET A 1 34.42 43.13 -38.17
CA MET A 1 33.77 42.18 -37.23
C MET A 1 32.31 42.12 -37.63
N ALA A 2 31.77 40.94 -37.89
CA ALA A 2 30.35 40.81 -38.17
C ALA A 2 29.58 40.86 -36.83
N LEU A 3 28.54 41.69 -36.78
CA LEU A 3 27.56 41.65 -35.69
C LEU A 3 26.58 40.51 -36.00
N ILE A 4 26.45 39.58 -35.07
CA ILE A 4 25.59 38.40 -35.19
C ILE A 4 24.60 38.43 -34.04
N ASN A 5 23.31 38.33 -34.37
CA ASN A 5 22.25 38.14 -33.40
C ASN A 5 21.98 36.64 -33.23
N THR A 6 21.93 36.18 -31.98
CA THR A 6 21.60 34.80 -31.61
C THR A 6 20.33 34.80 -30.78
N SER A 7 19.27 34.17 -31.28
CA SER A 7 17.98 34.08 -30.60
C SER A 7 17.84 32.77 -29.82
N LEU A 8 17.48 32.88 -28.54
CA LEU A 8 16.96 31.78 -27.72
C LEU A 8 15.43 31.79 -27.83
N PRO A 9 14.84 30.81 -28.52
CA PRO A 9 13.41 30.86 -28.85
C PRO A 9 12.49 30.74 -27.64
N ASN A 10 12.95 30.05 -26.58
CA ASN A 10 12.24 29.92 -25.32
C ASN A 10 13.22 29.72 -24.16
N LEU A 11 12.74 29.94 -22.93
CA LEU A 11 13.51 29.80 -21.68
C LEU A 11 13.00 28.65 -20.80
N VAL A 12 12.24 27.72 -21.39
CA VAL A 12 11.47 26.71 -20.64
C VAL A 12 12.21 25.39 -20.46
N GLN A 13 13.33 25.16 -21.15
CA GLN A 13 14.02 23.86 -21.23
C GLN A 13 14.74 23.42 -19.94
N GLY A 14 14.73 24.25 -18.88
CA GLY A 14 15.20 23.87 -17.55
C GLY A 14 16.72 23.79 -17.40
N VAL A 15 17.15 23.27 -16.25
CA VAL A 15 18.57 23.18 -15.87
C VAL A 15 19.28 22.05 -16.61
N SER A 16 20.54 22.28 -17.00
CA SER A 16 21.44 21.24 -17.53
C SER A 16 22.86 21.42 -16.99
N GLN A 17 23.45 20.36 -16.44
CA GLN A 17 24.84 20.34 -15.96
C GLN A 17 25.81 19.82 -17.04
N GLN A 18 25.34 19.57 -18.25
CA GLN A 18 26.22 19.24 -19.37
C GLN A 18 27.15 20.42 -19.70
N PRO A 19 28.32 20.17 -20.28
CA PRO A 19 29.18 21.23 -20.80
C PRO A 19 28.42 22.14 -21.78
N ASP A 20 28.70 23.44 -21.78
CA ASP A 20 27.99 24.45 -22.59
C ASP A 20 27.94 24.13 -24.10
N THR A 21 28.95 23.43 -24.59
CA THR A 21 29.04 22.98 -25.98
C THR A 21 27.98 21.93 -26.35
N LEU A 22 27.48 21.16 -25.38
CA LEU A 22 26.49 20.10 -25.55
C LEU A 22 25.09 20.51 -25.11
N ARG A 23 24.94 21.57 -24.29
CA ARG A 23 23.65 22.10 -23.86
C ARG A 23 22.78 22.47 -25.06
N PHE A 24 21.49 22.15 -24.98
CA PHE A 24 20.52 22.61 -25.96
C PHE A 24 20.20 24.10 -25.79
N ASP A 25 19.71 24.72 -26.85
CA ASP A 25 19.31 26.13 -26.78
C ASP A 25 18.06 26.26 -25.91
N GLY A 26 18.05 27.22 -24.99
CA GLY A 26 17.00 27.39 -23.98
C GLY A 26 17.26 26.66 -22.67
N GLN A 27 18.27 25.79 -22.58
CA GLN A 27 18.72 25.23 -21.30
C GLN A 27 19.55 26.24 -20.52
N CYS A 28 19.43 26.17 -19.19
CA CYS A 28 20.05 27.10 -18.26
C CYS A 28 21.03 26.40 -17.31
N GLU A 29 21.85 27.20 -16.64
CA GLU A 29 22.77 26.72 -15.61
C GLU A 29 22.05 26.55 -14.26
N GLU A 30 21.12 27.45 -13.95
CA GLU A 30 20.37 27.43 -12.69
C GLU A 30 18.97 28.06 -12.88
N GLN A 31 17.96 27.41 -12.31
CA GLN A 31 16.57 27.88 -12.29
C GLN A 31 15.99 27.70 -10.87
N ILE A 32 15.81 28.81 -10.15
CA ILE A 32 15.30 28.85 -8.78
C ILE A 32 13.97 29.60 -8.72
N ASN A 33 12.96 29.00 -8.08
CA ASN A 33 11.63 29.55 -7.86
C ASN A 33 10.92 30.00 -9.16
N ALA A 34 11.22 29.32 -10.27
CA ALA A 34 10.68 29.59 -11.58
C ALA A 34 10.07 28.31 -12.17
N LEU A 35 8.87 28.43 -12.72
CA LEU A 35 8.12 27.34 -13.33
C LEU A 35 8.09 27.50 -14.85
N SER A 36 8.48 26.46 -15.57
CA SER A 36 8.45 26.41 -17.03
C SER A 36 7.03 26.08 -17.52
N SER A 37 6.37 26.98 -18.25
CA SER A 37 5.07 26.75 -18.89
C SER A 37 5.20 26.85 -20.41
N VAL A 38 4.49 25.98 -21.13
CA VAL A 38 4.50 25.99 -22.61
C VAL A 38 3.71 27.19 -23.15
N ALA A 39 2.71 27.67 -22.42
CA ALA A 39 1.85 28.78 -22.85
C ALA A 39 2.44 30.16 -22.48
N ASP A 40 2.92 30.32 -21.25
CA ASP A 40 3.32 31.63 -20.68
C ASP A 40 4.83 31.80 -20.57
N GLY A 41 5.62 30.84 -21.04
CA GLY A 41 7.08 30.85 -20.92
C GLY A 41 7.55 30.57 -19.49
N LEU A 42 8.64 31.22 -19.09
CA LEU A 42 9.23 31.07 -17.76
C LEU A 42 8.55 32.04 -16.77
N LYS A 43 7.69 31.52 -15.90
CA LYS A 43 6.97 32.30 -14.88
C LYS A 43 7.54 32.09 -13.48
N LYS A 44 7.23 32.99 -12.54
CA LYS A 44 7.48 32.73 -11.11
C LYS A 44 6.74 31.46 -10.67
N ARG A 45 7.31 30.70 -9.74
CA ARG A 45 6.61 29.56 -9.14
C ARG A 45 5.28 30.00 -8.50
N PRO A 46 4.26 29.14 -8.40
CA PRO A 46 3.05 29.46 -7.67
C PRO A 46 3.31 29.90 -6.23
N ASN A 47 2.41 30.72 -5.71
CA ASN A 47 2.48 31.22 -4.35
C ASN A 47 2.08 30.12 -3.36
N ALA A 48 2.83 29.95 -2.27
CA ALA A 48 2.46 29.00 -1.22
C ALA A 48 1.37 29.62 -0.34
N ARG A 49 0.13 29.13 -0.46
CA ARG A 49 -1.02 29.61 0.30
C ARG A 49 -1.02 28.96 1.67
N TYR A 50 -1.03 29.78 2.73
CA TYR A 50 -1.20 29.27 4.09
C TYR A 50 -2.65 28.84 4.28
N ILE A 51 -2.85 27.64 4.82
CA ILE A 51 -4.19 27.14 5.13
C ILE A 51 -4.44 27.20 6.63
N LYS A 52 -3.72 26.37 7.40
CA LYS A 52 -3.94 26.24 8.84
C LYS A 52 -2.75 25.59 9.54
N ASN A 53 -2.61 25.90 10.82
CA ASN A 53 -1.80 25.14 11.74
C ASN A 53 -2.52 23.83 12.10
N LEU A 54 -1.92 22.69 11.77
CA LEU A 54 -2.46 21.37 12.12
C LEU A 54 -2.10 20.98 13.55
N LEU A 55 -0.85 21.23 13.94
CA LEU A 55 -0.34 20.94 15.29
C LEU A 55 0.47 22.11 15.83
N SER A 56 0.30 22.37 17.12
CA SER A 56 1.07 23.37 17.86
C SER A 56 2.52 22.96 18.12
N SER A 57 2.86 21.69 17.85
CA SER A 57 4.21 21.13 17.90
C SER A 57 4.62 20.62 16.52
N ALA A 58 5.89 20.77 16.17
CA ALA A 58 6.45 20.23 14.94
C ALA A 58 6.47 18.71 15.03
N ILE A 59 6.01 18.07 13.97
CA ILE A 59 6.24 16.65 13.74
C ILE A 59 7.75 16.38 13.62
N ALA A 60 8.17 15.21 14.10
CA ALA A 60 9.56 14.79 14.03
C ALA A 60 10.00 14.64 12.56
N ASP A 61 11.32 14.75 12.31
CA ASP A 61 12.00 14.66 11.01
C ASP A 61 11.93 13.27 10.33
N GLY A 62 10.86 12.54 10.55
CA GLY A 62 10.65 11.17 10.08
C GLY A 62 9.23 10.67 10.25
N ALA A 63 8.30 11.58 10.54
CA ALA A 63 6.88 11.27 10.65
C ALA A 63 6.37 10.70 9.33
N PHE A 64 5.47 9.71 9.41
CA PHE A 64 4.82 9.14 8.24
C PHE A 64 3.59 9.98 7.91
N VAL A 65 3.51 10.49 6.68
CA VAL A 65 2.39 11.28 6.17
C VAL A 65 1.75 10.52 5.02
N HIS A 66 0.44 10.31 5.07
CA HIS A 66 -0.31 9.63 4.02
C HIS A 66 -1.58 10.40 3.69
N PHE A 67 -1.75 10.75 2.43
CA PHE A 67 -2.95 11.45 1.95
C PHE A 67 -4.03 10.44 1.56
N ILE A 68 -5.26 10.73 1.96
CA ILE A 68 -6.45 9.92 1.69
C ILE A 68 -7.42 10.79 0.89
N ASN A 69 -7.50 10.54 -0.41
CA ASN A 69 -8.44 11.19 -1.31
C ASN A 69 -9.55 10.20 -1.68
N ARG A 70 -10.72 10.34 -1.07
CA ARG A 70 -11.86 9.45 -1.32
C ARG A 70 -12.79 10.02 -2.38
N ASP A 71 -13.23 11.25 -2.16
CA ASP A 71 -14.10 11.98 -3.08
C ASP A 71 -13.86 13.50 -2.99
N LYS A 72 -14.71 14.26 -3.68
CA LYS A 72 -14.61 15.73 -3.72
C LYS A 72 -14.76 16.41 -2.34
N ASN A 73 -15.53 15.81 -1.43
CA ASN A 73 -15.90 16.34 -0.12
C ASN A 73 -15.19 15.63 1.06
N GLU A 74 -14.56 14.48 0.82
CA GLU A 74 -13.88 13.64 1.80
C GLU A 74 -12.39 13.50 1.43
N LYS A 75 -11.59 14.43 1.93
CA LYS A 75 -10.13 14.47 1.75
C LYS A 75 -9.48 14.56 3.13
N TYR A 76 -8.54 13.67 3.42
CA TYR A 76 -7.91 13.55 4.71
C TYR A 76 -6.38 13.41 4.60
N VAL A 77 -5.67 13.81 5.64
CA VAL A 77 -4.25 13.51 5.82
C VAL A 77 -4.05 12.77 7.13
N LEU A 78 -3.43 11.59 7.05
CA LEU A 78 -3.01 10.78 8.17
C LEU A 78 -1.55 11.11 8.49
N ILE A 79 -1.28 11.47 9.74
CA ILE A 79 0.05 11.75 10.25
C ILE A 79 0.33 10.78 11.40
N ILE A 80 1.35 9.95 11.26
CA ILE A 80 1.83 9.04 12.30
C ILE A 80 3.18 9.53 12.80
N ASN A 81 3.18 10.05 14.02
CA ASN A 81 4.38 10.32 14.79
C ASN A 81 4.74 9.11 15.65
N ASN A 82 5.96 9.08 16.21
CA ASN A 82 6.49 7.95 17.00
C ASN A 82 5.51 7.36 18.03
N ASN A 83 4.60 8.18 18.59
CA ASN A 83 3.71 7.77 19.67
C ASN A 83 2.21 7.92 19.35
N VAL A 84 1.83 8.61 18.27
CA VAL A 84 0.41 8.95 18.01
C VAL A 84 0.12 8.98 16.50
N ALA A 85 -1.00 8.38 16.10
CA ALA A 85 -1.61 8.53 14.79
C ALA A 85 -2.76 9.54 14.86
N GLN A 86 -2.76 10.54 13.98
CA GLN A 86 -3.77 11.59 13.93
C GLN A 86 -4.25 11.81 12.50
N VAL A 87 -5.54 12.02 12.32
CA VAL A 87 -6.16 12.30 11.02
C VAL A 87 -6.70 13.72 11.02
N PHE A 88 -6.50 14.44 9.92
CA PHE A 88 -7.03 15.78 9.71
C PHE A 88 -7.83 15.83 8.41
N ASN A 89 -8.97 16.51 8.41
CA ASN A 89 -9.73 16.78 7.20
C ASN A 89 -9.05 17.93 6.44
N ILE A 90 -8.80 17.75 5.14
CA ILE A 90 -8.09 18.72 4.29
C ILE A 90 -9.01 19.87 3.82
N LEU A 91 -10.34 19.73 3.91
CA LEU A 91 -11.30 20.77 3.52
C LEU A 91 -11.76 21.61 4.71
N THR A 92 -12.08 20.99 5.85
CA THR A 92 -12.47 21.72 7.07
C THR A 92 -11.26 22.09 7.93
N PHE A 93 -10.13 21.42 7.69
CA PHE A 93 -8.87 21.63 8.40
C PHE A 93 -8.94 21.26 9.88
N ASP A 94 -9.96 20.52 10.30
CA ASP A 94 -10.15 20.12 11.68
C ASP A 94 -9.59 18.72 11.93
N SER A 95 -9.15 18.49 13.17
CA SER A 95 -8.78 17.16 13.62
C SER A 95 -10.01 16.26 13.63
N VAL A 96 -9.83 15.06 13.09
CA VAL A 96 -10.87 14.06 12.95
C VAL A 96 -10.86 13.17 14.18
N THR A 97 -12.06 12.77 14.64
CA THR A 97 -12.14 11.85 15.78
C THR A 97 -11.68 10.47 15.35
N THR A 98 -10.61 9.99 15.97
CA THR A 98 -10.07 8.65 15.76
C THR A 98 -10.31 7.80 17.00
N THR A 99 -11.01 6.67 16.86
CA THR A 99 -11.27 5.73 17.95
C THR A 99 -10.46 4.45 17.75
N GLY A 100 -9.96 3.83 18.83
CA GLY A 100 -9.16 2.59 18.78
C GLY A 100 -7.70 2.81 19.19
N SER A 101 -6.80 1.93 18.73
CA SER A 101 -5.36 2.04 19.01
C SER A 101 -4.74 3.15 18.15
N THR A 102 -4.73 4.37 18.68
CA THR A 102 -4.20 5.58 18.04
C THR A 102 -3.06 6.21 18.83
N THR A 103 -2.78 5.69 20.03
CA THR A 103 -1.66 6.09 20.89
C THR A 103 -0.84 4.84 21.20
N PHE A 104 0.47 4.93 21.02
CA PHE A 104 1.40 3.83 21.15
C PHE A 104 2.43 4.22 22.21
N THR A 105 2.37 3.59 23.39
CA THR A 105 3.29 3.91 24.49
C THR A 105 4.41 2.88 24.55
N SER A 106 5.64 3.35 24.31
CA SER A 106 6.85 2.55 24.42
C SER A 106 7.09 2.11 25.86
N ASN A 107 7.12 0.80 26.10
CA ASN A 107 8.12 0.20 27.01
C ASN A 107 8.25 -1.32 26.90
N LEU A 108 7.41 -2.00 26.11
CA LEU A 108 7.55 -3.42 25.83
C LEU A 108 7.41 -3.66 24.32
N LEU A 109 8.50 -4.09 23.69
CA LEU A 109 8.49 -4.63 22.33
C LEU A 109 7.36 -5.67 22.22
N GLY A 110 6.41 -5.47 21.28
CA GLY A 110 5.45 -6.50 20.89
C GLY A 110 4.00 -6.37 21.39
N THR A 111 3.55 -5.23 21.91
CA THR A 111 2.12 -5.03 22.29
C THR A 111 1.34 -4.13 21.33
N ASP A 112 1.95 -3.08 20.77
CA ASP A 112 1.31 -2.17 19.80
C ASP A 112 1.93 -2.30 18.40
N TYR A 113 1.12 -2.65 17.40
CA TYR A 113 1.60 -2.91 16.02
C TYR A 113 2.21 -1.68 15.33
N LEU A 114 1.70 -0.49 15.64
CA LEU A 114 2.17 0.78 15.06
C LEU A 114 3.40 1.36 15.80
N TYR A 115 3.93 0.65 16.79
CA TYR A 115 5.16 1.03 17.46
C TYR A 115 6.37 0.93 16.51
N VAL A 116 7.21 1.96 16.52
CA VAL A 116 8.43 2.04 15.73
C VAL A 116 9.64 2.03 16.68
N PRO A 117 10.64 1.14 16.49
CA PRO A 117 11.81 1.05 17.36
C PRO A 117 12.59 2.37 17.48
N SER A 118 13.21 2.59 18.65
CA SER A 118 14.09 3.75 18.88
C SER A 118 15.27 3.74 17.91
N GLY A 119 15.43 4.80 17.11
CA GLY A 119 16.50 4.95 16.12
C GLY A 119 16.06 4.69 14.67
N THR A 120 14.83 4.23 14.45
CA THR A 120 14.19 4.18 13.11
C THR A 120 13.11 5.25 12.99
N LYS A 121 12.94 5.80 11.79
CA LYS A 121 11.90 6.81 11.50
C LYS A 121 10.60 6.11 11.04
N PRO A 122 9.41 6.52 11.52
CA PRO A 122 8.14 5.96 11.06
C PRO A 122 7.98 5.89 9.53
N LYS A 123 8.46 6.91 8.80
CA LYS A 123 8.39 6.95 7.32
C LYS A 123 9.11 5.79 6.62
N ASP A 124 10.20 5.29 7.20
CA ASP A 124 11.02 4.25 6.57
C ASP A 124 10.42 2.85 6.81
N VAL A 125 9.58 2.73 7.85
CA VAL A 125 9.08 1.46 8.37
C VAL A 125 7.60 1.24 8.07
N LEU A 126 6.81 2.30 8.13
CA LEU A 126 5.37 2.24 7.90
C LEU A 126 5.06 2.44 6.42
N LYS A 127 4.12 1.64 5.91
CA LYS A 127 3.52 1.81 4.59
C LYS A 127 2.01 1.84 4.75
N ALA A 128 1.33 2.61 3.91
CA ALA A 128 -0.12 2.65 3.90
C ALA A 128 -0.67 2.46 2.49
N LEU A 129 -1.81 1.78 2.40
CA LEU A 129 -2.54 1.56 1.17
C LEU A 129 -4.01 1.85 1.42
N THR A 130 -4.60 2.77 0.66
CA THR A 130 -6.00 3.12 0.81
C THR A 130 -6.81 2.57 -0.35
N VAL A 131 -7.86 1.81 -0.04
CA VAL A 131 -8.81 1.27 -1.02
C VAL A 131 -10.23 1.48 -0.51
N GLY A 132 -11.02 2.24 -1.27
CA GLY A 132 -12.39 2.62 -0.88
C GLY A 132 -12.40 3.27 0.50
N ASP A 133 -13.09 2.64 1.45
CA ASP A 133 -13.28 3.16 2.81
C ASP A 133 -12.19 2.78 3.81
N THR A 134 -11.25 1.92 3.40
CA THR A 134 -10.28 1.29 4.29
C THR A 134 -8.86 1.67 3.90
N THR A 135 -8.12 2.20 4.87
CA THR A 135 -6.67 2.38 4.77
C THR A 135 -5.98 1.27 5.56
N PHE A 136 -5.22 0.42 4.88
CA PHE A 136 -4.35 -0.56 5.51
C PHE A 136 -3.03 0.09 5.89
N ILE A 137 -2.56 -0.17 7.11
CA ILE A 137 -1.28 0.30 7.62
C ILE A 137 -0.43 -0.93 7.91
N LEU A 138 0.73 -0.99 7.28
CA LEU A 138 1.71 -2.06 7.39
C LEU A 138 2.94 -1.56 8.14
N ASN A 139 3.38 -2.33 9.15
CA ASN A 139 4.68 -2.15 9.79
C ASN A 139 5.67 -3.20 9.25
N THR A 140 6.71 -2.73 8.55
CA THR A 140 7.70 -3.61 7.90
C THR A 140 8.75 -4.19 8.86
N THR A 141 8.75 -3.80 10.14
CA THR A 141 9.67 -4.34 11.17
C THR A 141 9.06 -5.49 11.97
N THR A 142 7.74 -5.62 11.98
CA THR A 142 7.04 -6.67 12.73
C THR A 142 7.06 -7.98 11.95
N GLY A 143 7.68 -9.01 12.54
CA GLY A 143 7.60 -10.37 12.00
C GLY A 143 6.21 -10.96 12.23
N VAL A 144 5.63 -11.58 11.20
CA VAL A 144 4.32 -12.21 11.31
C VAL A 144 4.42 -13.47 12.15
N ALA A 145 3.58 -13.60 13.16
CA ALA A 145 3.55 -14.78 14.03
C ALA A 145 2.26 -15.60 13.81
N LYS A 146 2.37 -16.90 14.05
CA LYS A 146 1.20 -17.76 14.24
C LYS A 146 0.55 -17.42 15.58
N GLN A 147 -0.76 -17.60 15.69
CA GLN A 147 -1.43 -17.45 16.97
C GLN A 147 -1.04 -18.63 17.86
N ALA A 148 -0.42 -18.34 19.02
CA ALA A 148 -0.07 -19.37 19.98
C ALA A 148 -1.34 -20.11 20.43
N SER A 149 -1.32 -21.43 20.34
CA SER A 149 -2.38 -22.29 20.86
C SER A 149 -2.60 -22.00 22.35
N THR A 150 -3.69 -21.31 22.70
CA THR A 150 -4.08 -21.12 24.09
C THR A 150 -4.25 -22.50 24.72
N SER A 151 -3.43 -22.82 25.73
CA SER A 151 -3.44 -24.06 26.52
C SER A 151 -4.76 -24.41 27.25
N GLY A 152 -5.92 -23.87 26.83
CA GLY A 152 -7.17 -23.98 27.57
C GLY A 152 -8.46 -24.19 26.78
N VAL A 153 -8.48 -24.18 25.43
CA VAL A 153 -9.74 -24.40 24.68
C VAL A 153 -9.65 -25.50 23.62
N PHE A 154 -8.46 -25.78 23.07
CA PHE A 154 -8.27 -26.92 22.15
C PHE A 154 -7.15 -27.88 22.57
N ALA A 155 -6.29 -27.50 23.52
CA ALA A 155 -5.20 -28.33 24.00
C ALA A 155 -5.64 -29.53 24.87
N ALA A 156 -6.83 -29.46 25.48
CA ALA A 156 -7.36 -30.55 26.30
C ALA A 156 -8.36 -31.45 25.56
N SER A 157 -8.93 -31.02 24.42
CA SER A 157 -9.82 -31.86 23.62
C SER A 157 -9.10 -32.53 22.45
N GLY A 158 -8.08 -31.90 21.84
CA GLY A 158 -7.35 -32.48 20.70
C GLY A 158 -6.62 -33.80 21.02
N ALA A 159 -6.10 -33.96 22.24
CA ALA A 159 -5.46 -35.20 22.70
C ALA A 159 -6.46 -36.29 23.14
N VAL A 160 -7.76 -35.97 23.21
CA VAL A 160 -8.82 -36.90 23.61
C VAL A 160 -9.61 -37.39 22.39
N HIS A 161 -9.73 -36.57 21.33
CA HIS A 161 -10.42 -36.95 20.08
C HIS A 161 -9.55 -37.74 19.09
N ASN A 162 -8.22 -37.67 19.20
CA ASN A 162 -7.30 -38.42 18.33
C ASN A 162 -7.21 -39.92 18.66
N ASN A 163 -7.72 -40.35 19.82
CA ASN A 163 -7.76 -41.74 20.26
C ASN A 163 -9.22 -42.24 20.32
N GLN A 164 -9.98 -41.99 19.26
CA GLN A 164 -11.34 -42.50 19.07
C GLN A 164 -11.39 -43.35 17.80
N ALA A 165 -12.04 -44.51 17.89
CA ALA A 165 -12.32 -45.39 16.77
C ALA A 165 -13.83 -45.59 16.65
N ILE A 166 -14.37 -45.55 15.44
CA ILE A 166 -15.75 -45.94 15.17
C ILE A 166 -15.74 -47.36 14.63
N VAL A 167 -16.54 -48.23 15.23
CA VAL A 167 -16.86 -49.54 14.66
C VAL A 167 -18.29 -49.51 14.17
N PHE A 168 -18.51 -49.87 12.90
CA PHE A 168 -19.83 -49.81 12.29
C PHE A 168 -20.13 -51.04 11.46
N ILE A 169 -21.41 -51.38 11.37
CA ILE A 169 -21.91 -52.53 10.63
C ILE A 169 -22.41 -52.05 9.27
N LYS A 170 -21.63 -52.34 8.22
CA LYS A 170 -21.97 -52.01 6.82
C LYS A 170 -23.26 -52.74 6.40
N GLN A 171 -23.32 -54.03 6.68
CA GLN A 171 -24.48 -54.87 6.37
C GLN A 171 -24.62 -56.05 7.33
N GLY A 172 -25.86 -56.30 7.75
CA GLY A 172 -26.22 -57.50 8.49
C GLY A 172 -26.41 -58.71 7.56
N HIS A 173 -25.64 -59.77 7.79
CA HIS A 173 -25.77 -61.05 7.10
C HIS A 173 -26.10 -62.16 8.09
N TYR A 174 -26.79 -63.21 7.62
CA TYR A 174 -27.04 -64.41 8.41
C TYR A 174 -25.80 -65.29 8.49
N GLN A 175 -25.65 -66.02 9.60
CA GLN A 175 -24.55 -66.98 9.84
C GLN A 175 -23.16 -66.39 9.50
N THR A 176 -22.92 -65.17 9.99
CA THR A 176 -21.67 -64.46 9.76
C THR A 176 -21.07 -64.11 11.11
N ASP A 177 -19.78 -64.38 11.29
CA ASP A 177 -19.05 -63.94 12.46
C ASP A 177 -18.57 -62.51 12.23
N TYR A 178 -18.77 -61.67 13.24
CA TYR A 178 -18.28 -60.30 13.33
C TYR A 178 -17.30 -60.25 14.50
N THR A 179 -16.05 -59.86 14.26
CA THR A 179 -14.98 -59.90 15.28
C THR A 179 -14.25 -58.58 15.38
N ILE A 180 -14.03 -58.11 16.60
CA ILE A 180 -13.25 -56.92 16.95
C ILE A 180 -12.06 -57.35 17.81
N GLU A 181 -10.88 -56.81 17.51
CA GLU A 181 -9.65 -57.04 18.25
C GLU A 181 -8.99 -55.68 18.56
N ILE A 182 -8.66 -55.45 19.83
CA ILE A 182 -8.05 -54.20 20.32
C ILE A 182 -6.75 -54.53 21.03
N ASP A 183 -5.64 -53.99 20.55
CA ASP A 183 -4.35 -54.05 21.22
C ASP A 183 -4.08 -52.74 21.97
N PHE A 184 -3.79 -52.81 23.27
CA PHE A 184 -3.51 -51.64 24.09
C PHE A 184 -2.51 -51.95 25.22
N THR A 185 -1.96 -50.91 25.82
CA THR A 185 -1.12 -51.00 27.04
C THR A 185 -1.94 -50.68 28.28
N ASP A 186 -1.90 -51.55 29.30
CA ASP A 186 -2.58 -51.31 30.57
C ASP A 186 -1.88 -50.23 31.42
N THR A 187 -2.45 -49.86 32.57
CA THR A 187 -1.90 -48.83 33.47
C THR A 187 -0.46 -49.12 33.93
N ASN A 188 -0.02 -50.39 33.86
CA ASN A 188 1.31 -50.86 34.22
C ASN A 188 2.27 -50.98 33.01
N ASN A 189 1.89 -50.43 31.85
CA ASN A 189 2.62 -50.54 30.58
C ASN A 189 2.76 -51.97 30.03
N ALA A 190 1.90 -52.91 30.43
CA ALA A 190 1.88 -54.25 29.83
C ALA A 190 0.97 -54.27 28.60
N ALA A 191 1.44 -54.90 27.51
CA ALA A 191 0.64 -55.09 26.30
C ALA A 191 -0.50 -56.10 26.55
N LYS A 192 -1.70 -55.77 26.09
CA LYS A 192 -2.94 -56.56 26.19
C LYS A 192 -3.64 -56.57 24.82
N THR A 193 -4.33 -57.68 24.54
CA THR A 193 -5.16 -57.84 23.35
C THR A 193 -6.55 -58.31 23.80
N SER A 194 -7.56 -57.48 23.58
CA SER A 194 -8.98 -57.82 23.84
C SER A 194 -9.66 -58.21 22.55
N LYS A 195 -10.39 -59.33 22.55
CA LYS A 195 -11.06 -59.86 21.36
C LYS A 195 -12.51 -60.22 21.66
N ALA A 196 -13.42 -59.76 20.82
CA ALA A 196 -14.85 -60.06 20.91
C ALA A 196 -15.38 -60.56 19.56
N THR A 197 -16.16 -61.65 19.57
CA THR A 197 -16.81 -62.21 18.37
C THR A 197 -18.32 -62.39 18.60
N TYR A 198 -19.12 -61.98 17.63
CA TYR A 198 -20.56 -62.23 17.56
C TYR A 198 -20.93 -62.96 16.27
N THR A 199 -21.62 -64.08 16.38
CA THR A 199 -22.14 -64.86 15.25
C THR A 199 -23.62 -64.58 15.08
N SER A 200 -24.03 -64.06 13.93
CA SER A 200 -25.44 -63.83 13.62
C SER A 200 -26.19 -65.15 13.40
N GLY A 201 -27.45 -65.20 13.81
CA GLY A 201 -28.28 -66.41 13.71
C GLY A 201 -28.61 -66.83 12.28
N PRO A 202 -29.16 -68.05 12.08
CA PRO A 202 -29.63 -68.52 10.77
C PRO A 202 -30.81 -67.70 10.23
N SER A 203 -31.00 -67.72 8.91
CA SER A 203 -32.16 -67.12 8.24
C SER A 203 -33.42 -67.90 8.63
N ALA A 204 -34.40 -67.22 9.27
CA ALA A 204 -35.69 -67.80 9.61
C ALA A 204 -36.77 -67.34 8.62
N SER A 205 -37.66 -68.24 8.20
CA SER A 205 -38.65 -68.02 7.12
C SER A 205 -39.78 -67.04 7.44
N THR A 206 -39.87 -66.50 8.67
CA THR A 206 -40.98 -65.63 9.07
C THR A 206 -40.49 -64.49 9.96
N GLY A 207 -40.23 -63.32 9.37
CA GLY A 207 -40.27 -61.99 10.03
C GLY A 207 -39.35 -61.69 11.23
N ALA A 208 -38.60 -62.64 11.77
CA ALA A 208 -37.87 -62.47 13.03
C ALA A 208 -36.56 -63.25 13.05
N SER A 209 -35.52 -62.69 12.44
CA SER A 209 -34.17 -62.91 12.98
C SER A 209 -33.60 -61.54 13.38
N PRO A 210 -33.97 -61.02 14.58
CA PRO A 210 -33.46 -59.76 15.11
C PRO A 210 -31.93 -59.75 15.20
N ASN A 211 -31.32 -60.94 15.29
CA ASN A 211 -29.89 -61.19 15.47
C ASN A 211 -29.03 -60.89 14.23
N ALA A 212 -29.62 -60.67 13.06
CA ALA A 212 -28.89 -60.25 11.86
C ALA A 212 -29.13 -58.76 11.50
N ARG A 213 -29.85 -58.00 12.33
CA ARG A 213 -30.03 -56.56 12.13
C ARG A 213 -28.76 -55.81 12.53
N ALA A 214 -28.34 -54.84 11.71
CA ALA A 214 -27.10 -54.10 11.92
C ALA A 214 -27.00 -53.44 13.31
N GLY A 215 -28.08 -52.78 13.79
CA GLY A 215 -28.12 -52.19 15.14
C GLY A 215 -28.00 -53.23 16.28
N ARG A 216 -28.59 -54.43 16.13
CA ARG A 216 -28.44 -55.51 17.13
C ARG A 216 -27.02 -56.05 17.16
N ILE A 217 -26.41 -56.22 15.99
CA ILE A 217 -25.03 -56.70 15.86
C ILE A 217 -24.10 -55.69 16.56
N ALA A 218 -24.25 -54.40 16.28
CA ALA A 218 -23.47 -53.33 16.92
C ALA A 218 -23.63 -53.36 18.46
N PHE A 219 -24.86 -53.43 18.97
CA PHE A 219 -25.14 -53.50 20.40
C PHE A 219 -24.48 -54.69 21.10
N VAL A 220 -24.62 -55.91 20.56
CA VAL A 220 -24.04 -57.11 21.20
C VAL A 220 -22.51 -57.11 21.10
N LEU A 221 -21.95 -56.58 20.00
CA LEU A 221 -20.50 -56.44 19.88
C LEU A 221 -19.93 -55.45 20.87
N GLN A 222 -20.61 -54.31 21.10
CA GLN A 222 -20.25 -53.32 22.10
C GLN A 222 -20.17 -53.95 23.50
N GLU A 223 -21.23 -54.62 23.98
CA GLU A 223 -21.23 -55.25 25.31
C GLU A 223 -20.10 -56.29 25.47
N LYS A 224 -19.85 -57.08 24.41
CA LYS A 224 -18.81 -58.11 24.44
C LYS A 224 -17.39 -57.54 24.46
N ILE A 225 -17.13 -56.49 23.67
CA ILE A 225 -15.80 -55.88 23.64
C ILE A 225 -15.52 -55.10 24.92
N GLU A 226 -16.55 -54.46 25.50
CA GLU A 226 -16.46 -53.84 26.81
C GLU A 226 -16.09 -54.88 27.89
N ALA A 227 -16.81 -55.98 27.97
CA ALA A 227 -16.50 -57.06 28.91
C ALA A 227 -15.07 -57.60 28.73
N ALA A 228 -14.61 -57.79 27.49
CA ALA A 228 -13.26 -58.27 27.19
C ALA A 228 -12.17 -57.27 27.64
N VAL A 229 -12.40 -55.97 27.51
CA VAL A 229 -11.48 -54.93 27.99
C VAL A 229 -11.45 -54.88 29.53
N LEU A 230 -12.61 -55.08 30.18
CA LEU A 230 -12.74 -55.17 31.64
C LEU A 230 -11.96 -56.37 32.23
N GLU A 231 -11.93 -57.53 31.56
CA GLU A 231 -11.17 -58.72 31.99
C GLU A 231 -9.66 -58.47 32.12
N HIS A 232 -9.14 -57.48 31.40
CA HIS A 232 -7.73 -57.08 31.45
C HIS A 232 -7.46 -55.92 32.45
N GLY A 233 -8.43 -55.61 33.33
CA GLY A 233 -8.27 -54.68 34.44
C GLY A 233 -8.39 -53.19 34.07
N GLY A 234 -9.01 -52.86 32.92
CA GLY A 234 -8.96 -51.52 32.34
C GLY A 234 -10.31 -50.88 32.03
N THR A 235 -11.06 -50.42 33.03
CA THR A 235 -11.98 -49.26 32.80
C THR A 235 -11.27 -47.93 33.04
N ASN A 236 -10.06 -47.96 33.63
CA ASN A 236 -9.24 -46.77 33.83
C ASN A 236 -8.63 -46.33 32.50
N GLY A 237 -9.41 -45.59 31.71
CA GLY A 237 -8.95 -44.94 30.50
C GLY A 237 -9.67 -45.30 29.21
N PHE A 238 -10.56 -46.30 29.16
CA PHE A 238 -11.39 -46.59 27.98
C PHE A 238 -12.85 -46.24 28.23
N THR A 239 -13.48 -45.60 27.26
CA THR A 239 -14.92 -45.30 27.21
C THR A 239 -15.47 -45.82 25.90
N ILE A 240 -16.42 -46.76 25.97
CA ILE A 240 -17.13 -47.31 24.82
C ILE A 240 -18.53 -46.71 24.85
N SER A 241 -18.95 -46.05 23.77
CA SER A 241 -20.26 -45.39 23.73
C SER A 241 -21.38 -46.42 23.72
N ASP A 242 -22.42 -46.16 24.49
CA ASP A 242 -23.63 -46.96 24.43
C ASP A 242 -24.33 -46.83 23.08
N VAL A 243 -24.59 -47.97 22.43
CA VAL A 243 -25.60 -48.09 21.40
C VAL A 243 -26.94 -48.07 22.12
N ASP A 244 -27.43 -46.86 22.39
CA ASP A 244 -28.63 -46.67 23.19
C ASP A 244 -29.79 -47.52 22.64
N LYS A 245 -30.53 -48.18 23.53
CA LYS A 245 -31.90 -48.58 23.20
C LYS A 245 -32.66 -47.27 22.98
N LEU A 246 -33.45 -47.16 21.91
CA LEU A 246 -34.48 -46.10 21.81
C LEU A 246 -35.06 -45.87 23.21
N PRO A 247 -35.07 -44.63 23.74
CA PRO A 247 -35.20 -44.38 25.16
C PRO A 247 -36.41 -45.12 25.69
N THR A 248 -36.18 -46.13 26.54
CA THR A 248 -37.25 -46.68 27.35
C THR A 248 -37.55 -45.59 28.36
N SER A 249 -38.60 -44.80 28.11
CA SER A 249 -39.08 -43.79 29.04
C SER A 249 -39.17 -44.39 30.45
N SER A 250 -38.25 -43.99 31.33
CA SER A 250 -38.32 -44.32 32.74
C SER A 250 -39.14 -43.26 33.45
N ASN A 251 -40.45 -43.54 33.50
CA ASN A 251 -41.45 -43.05 34.45
C ASN A 251 -41.69 -41.53 34.59
N GLY A 252 -42.90 -41.12 34.19
CA GLY A 252 -43.58 -39.94 34.73
C GLY A 252 -44.43 -39.23 33.69
N ASN A 253 -45.75 -39.30 33.83
CA ASN A 253 -46.74 -38.58 33.02
C ASN A 253 -46.35 -37.11 32.74
N THR A 254 -46.32 -36.69 31.47
CA THR A 254 -47.25 -35.73 30.81
C THR A 254 -46.62 -35.13 29.55
N GLY A 255 -47.38 -35.13 28.44
CA GLY A 255 -47.32 -34.09 27.40
C GLY A 255 -46.47 -34.37 26.15
N ASP A 256 -47.18 -34.65 25.05
CA ASP A 256 -46.91 -34.40 23.60
C ASP A 256 -45.47 -34.16 23.10
N GLY A 257 -45.04 -34.71 21.95
CA GLY A 257 -45.84 -35.22 20.84
C GLY A 257 -45.04 -36.15 19.92
N ILE A 258 -45.63 -37.32 19.67
CA ILE A 258 -45.28 -38.27 18.63
C ILE A 258 -46.34 -38.13 17.53
N VAL A 259 -45.93 -37.87 16.28
CA VAL A 259 -46.80 -38.10 15.11
C VAL A 259 -46.56 -39.52 14.62
N HIS A 260 -47.39 -40.45 15.06
CA HIS A 260 -47.68 -41.67 14.31
C HIS A 260 -49.19 -41.77 14.16
N GLN A 261 -49.67 -41.57 12.93
CA GLN A 261 -51.06 -41.81 12.57
C GLN A 261 -51.39 -43.29 12.81
N ALA A 262 -52.29 -43.55 13.75
CA ALA A 262 -52.96 -44.83 13.89
C ALA A 262 -54.23 -44.81 13.03
N GLU A 263 -54.29 -45.67 12.01
CA GLU A 263 -55.57 -46.22 11.58
C GLU A 263 -55.87 -47.48 12.39
N THR A 264 -57.05 -47.46 12.99
CA THR A 264 -57.60 -48.41 13.94
C THR A 264 -57.87 -49.78 13.31
N GLY A 265 -57.23 -50.84 13.81
CA GLY A 265 -57.55 -52.22 13.42
C GLY A 265 -56.78 -53.25 14.25
N ALA A 266 -57.50 -54.17 14.88
CA ALA A 266 -57.02 -55.15 15.84
C ALA A 266 -55.80 -55.98 15.39
N PHE A 267 -54.80 -56.07 16.26
CA PHE A 267 -53.85 -57.20 16.25
C PHE A 267 -53.47 -57.58 17.69
N THR A 268 -54.06 -58.67 18.18
CA THR A 268 -53.48 -59.50 19.24
C THR A 268 -52.21 -60.14 18.68
N GLY A 269 -51.08 -59.50 18.92
CA GLY A 269 -49.75 -60.02 18.61
C GLY A 269 -48.74 -59.39 19.55
N THR A 270 -47.93 -60.24 20.19
CA THR A 270 -46.77 -59.88 21.00
C THR A 270 -46.04 -58.68 20.40
N ILE A 271 -45.87 -57.61 21.19
CA ILE A 271 -45.03 -56.46 20.84
C ILE A 271 -43.64 -57.00 20.47
N PRO A 272 -43.15 -56.83 19.23
CA PRO A 272 -41.75 -57.07 18.95
C PRO A 272 -40.99 -55.90 19.58
N VAL A 273 -40.51 -56.12 20.80
CA VAL A 273 -39.58 -55.22 21.48
C VAL A 273 -38.28 -55.20 20.67
N GLU A 274 -37.63 -54.03 20.68
CA GLU A 274 -36.26 -53.73 20.25
C GLU A 274 -36.12 -53.22 18.79
N GLY A 275 -36.44 -51.94 18.61
CA GLY A 275 -35.72 -51.09 17.67
C GLY A 275 -34.33 -50.83 18.25
N TYR A 276 -33.33 -51.52 17.71
CA TYR A 276 -31.93 -51.30 18.08
C TYR A 276 -31.46 -49.97 17.50
N GLY A 277 -30.62 -49.24 18.24
CA GLY A 277 -30.06 -47.94 17.85
C GLY A 277 -29.21 -47.97 16.58
N TYR A 278 -28.43 -46.91 16.36
CA TYR A 278 -27.58 -46.77 15.18
C TYR A 278 -26.62 -47.97 15.01
N PRO A 279 -26.31 -48.39 13.77
CA PRO A 279 -25.45 -49.55 13.49
C PRO A 279 -23.95 -49.25 13.68
N ALA A 280 -23.60 -48.39 14.63
CA ALA A 280 -22.25 -47.91 14.87
C ALA A 280 -22.06 -47.49 16.32
N PHE A 281 -20.84 -47.64 16.85
CA PHE A 281 -20.45 -47.19 18.17
C PHE A 281 -18.99 -46.74 18.19
N VAL A 282 -18.64 -45.96 19.22
CA VAL A 282 -17.34 -45.33 19.39
C VAL A 282 -16.59 -46.03 20.51
N ILE A 283 -15.32 -46.33 20.28
CA ILE A 283 -14.37 -46.75 21.29
C ILE A 283 -13.38 -45.61 21.45
N SER A 284 -13.27 -45.07 22.66
CA SER A 284 -12.44 -43.91 22.96
C SER A 284 -11.54 -44.18 24.14
N ARG A 285 -10.37 -43.55 24.16
CA ARG A 285 -9.41 -43.68 25.25
C ARG A 285 -9.14 -42.31 25.90
N THR A 286 -9.54 -42.14 27.16
CA THR A 286 -9.51 -40.89 27.93
C THR A 286 -8.19 -40.64 28.66
N ASP A 287 -7.29 -41.63 28.71
CA ASP A 287 -5.97 -41.52 29.36
C ASP A 287 -4.86 -40.99 28.44
N GLY A 288 -5.19 -40.64 27.19
CA GLY A 288 -4.28 -40.09 26.17
C GLY A 288 -3.30 -41.10 25.57
N ARG A 289 -3.36 -42.39 25.94
CA ARG A 289 -2.49 -43.43 25.38
C ARG A 289 -3.05 -44.00 24.08
N GLU A 290 -2.21 -44.51 23.20
CA GLU A 290 -2.66 -45.09 21.93
C GLU A 290 -3.19 -46.52 22.08
N PHE A 291 -4.04 -46.94 21.15
CA PHE A 291 -4.43 -48.33 20.93
C PHE A 291 -4.44 -48.66 19.44
N LYS A 292 -4.44 -49.95 19.11
CA LYS A 292 -4.68 -50.46 17.75
C LYS A 292 -5.99 -51.21 17.74
N ILE A 293 -6.74 -51.09 16.67
CA ILE A 293 -8.01 -51.78 16.48
C ILE A 293 -8.04 -52.47 15.13
N LYS A 294 -8.60 -53.67 15.10
CA LYS A 294 -8.84 -54.44 13.88
C LYS A 294 -10.22 -55.05 13.93
N VAL A 295 -10.90 -55.06 12.78
CA VAL A 295 -12.15 -55.77 12.59
C VAL A 295 -11.98 -56.87 11.54
N SER A 296 -12.75 -57.94 11.68
CA SER A 296 -12.81 -59.02 10.68
C SER A 296 -14.19 -59.65 10.66
N ASP A 297 -14.60 -60.16 9.50
CA ASP A 297 -15.84 -60.89 9.33
C ASP A 297 -15.66 -62.17 8.50
N SER A 298 -16.67 -63.04 8.49
CA SER A 298 -16.71 -64.25 7.64
C SER A 298 -17.14 -63.95 6.18
N LYS A 299 -17.19 -62.68 5.77
CA LYS A 299 -17.67 -62.18 4.46
C LYS A 299 -16.64 -61.29 3.77
N ALA A 300 -15.36 -61.56 3.99
CA ALA A 300 -14.23 -60.90 3.33
C ALA A 300 -14.20 -59.36 3.52
N GLY A 301 -14.64 -58.85 4.68
CA GLY A 301 -14.56 -57.44 5.05
C GLY A 301 -15.72 -56.57 4.56
N THR A 302 -16.80 -57.17 4.07
CA THR A 302 -17.96 -56.45 3.53
C THR A 302 -19.04 -56.15 4.56
N ALA A 303 -19.01 -56.80 5.73
CA ALA A 303 -20.07 -56.74 6.72
C ALA A 303 -19.77 -55.79 7.89
N ILE A 304 -18.50 -55.62 8.27
CA ILE A 304 -18.04 -54.72 9.35
C ILE A 304 -16.97 -53.75 8.84
N GLY A 305 -17.02 -52.52 9.33
CA GLY A 305 -16.02 -51.48 9.09
C GLY A 305 -15.49 -50.89 10.38
N VAL A 306 -14.29 -50.30 10.30
CA VAL A 306 -13.67 -49.53 11.37
C VAL A 306 -13.10 -48.24 10.80
N VAL A 307 -13.27 -47.14 11.53
CA VAL A 307 -12.65 -45.85 11.23
C VAL A 307 -11.75 -45.51 12.41
N TYR A 308 -10.44 -45.42 12.19
CA TYR A 308 -9.48 -45.06 13.23
C TYR A 308 -8.29 -44.29 12.65
N LYS A 309 -8.21 -42.99 12.97
CA LYS A 309 -7.21 -42.01 12.50
C LYS A 309 -7.14 -41.82 10.98
N GLU A 310 -7.03 -42.89 10.20
CA GLU A 310 -6.87 -42.90 8.75
C GLU A 310 -7.77 -43.95 8.10
N VAL A 311 -8.32 -43.64 6.92
CA VAL A 311 -9.04 -44.57 6.04
C VAL A 311 -8.52 -44.47 4.61
N ASP A 312 -8.63 -45.57 3.85
CA ASP A 312 -8.13 -45.63 2.48
C ASP A 312 -9.02 -44.88 1.47
N SER A 313 -10.31 -44.70 1.76
CA SER A 313 -11.23 -44.01 0.85
C SER A 313 -12.40 -43.36 1.59
N ILE A 314 -13.02 -42.36 0.97
CA ILE A 314 -14.26 -41.75 1.47
C ILE A 314 -15.43 -42.74 1.53
N SER A 315 -15.40 -43.80 0.71
CA SER A 315 -16.45 -44.83 0.67
C SER A 315 -16.42 -45.77 1.88
N ASP A 316 -15.33 -45.76 2.65
CA ASP A 316 -15.17 -46.53 3.87
C ASP A 316 -15.68 -45.79 5.11
N LEU A 317 -16.28 -44.61 4.95
CA LEU A 317 -16.85 -43.84 6.04
C LEU A 317 -18.32 -44.19 6.30
N PRO A 318 -18.75 -44.26 7.57
CA PRO A 318 -20.13 -44.55 7.92
C PRO A 318 -21.05 -43.35 7.67
N LYS A 319 -22.35 -43.64 7.56
CA LYS A 319 -23.43 -42.63 7.48
C LYS A 319 -23.76 -41.99 8.84
N SER A 320 -23.54 -42.73 9.94
CA SER A 320 -23.82 -42.29 11.31
C SER A 320 -22.53 -42.34 12.12
N ALA A 321 -22.20 -41.25 12.78
CA ALA A 321 -20.97 -41.07 13.55
C ALA A 321 -21.20 -40.00 14.63
N PRO A 322 -20.31 -39.89 15.63
CA PRO A 322 -20.44 -38.83 16.61
C PRO A 322 -20.12 -37.47 15.98
N ASN A 323 -20.78 -36.42 16.47
CA ASN A 323 -20.55 -35.07 16.00
C ASN A 323 -19.08 -34.66 16.26
N ASN A 324 -18.48 -33.93 15.32
CA ASN A 324 -17.08 -33.50 15.34
C ASN A 324 -16.03 -34.62 15.33
N PHE A 325 -16.39 -35.85 14.93
CA PHE A 325 -15.40 -36.91 14.70
C PHE A 325 -14.49 -36.55 13.52
N LYS A 326 -13.17 -36.62 13.71
CA LYS A 326 -12.19 -36.30 12.67
C LYS A 326 -11.48 -37.56 12.16
N VAL A 327 -11.24 -37.60 10.85
CA VAL A 327 -10.53 -38.70 10.17
C VAL A 327 -9.67 -38.17 9.03
N LYS A 328 -8.50 -38.78 8.82
CA LYS A 328 -7.69 -38.60 7.61
C LYS A 328 -8.14 -39.58 6.54
N VAL A 329 -8.35 -39.10 5.31
CA VAL A 329 -8.62 -39.94 4.14
C VAL A 329 -7.39 -39.90 3.25
N ARG A 330 -6.92 -41.07 2.84
CA ARG A 330 -5.81 -41.16 1.89
C ARG A 330 -6.24 -40.71 0.50
N GLY A 331 -5.45 -39.85 -0.11
CA GLY A 331 -5.68 -39.36 -1.47
C GLY A 331 -5.55 -40.48 -2.51
N SER A 332 -6.32 -40.36 -3.60
CA SER A 332 -6.22 -41.27 -4.75
C SER A 332 -5.00 -40.92 -5.61
N ALA A 333 -4.09 -41.87 -5.76
CA ALA A 333 -2.93 -41.72 -6.65
C ALA A 333 -3.32 -41.65 -8.14
N GLU A 334 -4.49 -42.18 -8.52
CA GLU A 334 -5.00 -42.14 -9.90
C GLU A 334 -5.49 -40.73 -10.27
N ASP A 335 -6.10 -40.04 -9.31
CA ASP A 335 -6.67 -38.70 -9.49
C ASP A 335 -5.68 -37.58 -9.11
N ASN A 336 -4.47 -37.95 -8.67
CA ASN A 336 -3.46 -37.03 -8.14
C ASN A 336 -4.05 -36.13 -7.03
N GLU A 337 -4.89 -36.73 -6.18
CA GLU A 337 -5.43 -36.10 -4.97
C GLU A 337 -4.43 -36.30 -3.82
N ASP A 338 -4.16 -35.24 -3.07
CA ASP A 338 -3.43 -35.33 -1.81
C ASP A 338 -4.32 -35.89 -0.70
N ASP A 339 -3.70 -36.30 0.41
CA ASP A 339 -4.43 -36.70 1.62
C ASP A 339 -5.22 -35.50 2.19
N TYR A 340 -6.42 -35.77 2.73
CA TYR A 340 -7.28 -34.73 3.29
C TYR A 340 -7.96 -35.19 4.57
N TYR A 341 -8.51 -34.25 5.34
CA TYR A 341 -9.16 -34.52 6.61
C TYR A 341 -10.63 -34.17 6.53
N LEU A 342 -11.45 -35.03 7.13
CA LEU A 342 -12.89 -34.84 7.22
C LEU A 342 -13.34 -34.81 8.68
N LYS A 343 -14.30 -33.95 8.97
CA LYS A 343 -15.05 -33.88 10.22
C LYS A 343 -16.50 -34.27 9.96
N PHE A 344 -17.06 -35.12 10.82
CA PHE A 344 -18.47 -35.47 10.74
C PHE A 344 -19.35 -34.40 11.39
N GLU A 345 -20.41 -34.00 10.69
CA GLU A 345 -21.45 -33.10 11.18
C GLU A 345 -22.80 -33.82 11.17
N THR A 346 -23.46 -33.87 12.33
CA THR A 346 -24.81 -34.46 12.42
C THR A 346 -25.85 -33.57 11.73
N ASN A 347 -26.92 -34.17 11.20
CA ASN A 347 -27.98 -33.41 10.49
C ASN A 347 -28.63 -32.32 11.35
N ASP A 348 -28.72 -32.53 12.67
CA ASP A 348 -29.29 -31.58 13.63
C ASP A 348 -28.23 -30.63 14.23
N GLY A 349 -26.94 -30.84 13.92
CA GLY A 349 -25.81 -29.99 14.33
C GLY A 349 -25.36 -30.13 15.79
N ASP A 350 -26.19 -30.69 16.67
CA ASP A 350 -25.98 -30.67 18.13
C ASP A 350 -26.03 -32.06 18.79
N THR A 351 -26.67 -33.04 18.14
CA THR A 351 -26.75 -34.40 18.70
C THR A 351 -25.38 -35.07 18.72
N ASP A 352 -24.99 -35.65 19.87
CA ASP A 352 -23.69 -36.31 20.03
C ASP A 352 -23.46 -37.46 19.05
N PHE A 353 -24.52 -38.17 18.62
CA PHE A 353 -24.44 -39.27 17.66
C PHE A 353 -25.71 -39.33 16.80
N SER A 354 -25.57 -39.17 15.48
CA SER A 354 -26.71 -39.21 14.55
C SER A 354 -26.24 -39.47 13.11
N ASP A 355 -27.20 -39.63 12.21
CA ASP A 355 -26.95 -39.55 10.77
C ASP A 355 -26.49 -38.14 10.39
N GLY A 356 -25.60 -38.04 9.40
CA GLY A 356 -24.95 -36.78 9.07
C GLY A 356 -24.13 -36.83 7.78
N GLY A 357 -23.29 -35.82 7.61
CA GLY A 357 -22.38 -35.67 6.48
C GLY A 357 -20.93 -35.48 6.93
N TRP A 358 -20.00 -35.83 6.04
CA TRP A 358 -18.58 -35.57 6.22
C TRP A 358 -18.19 -34.30 5.47
N VAL A 359 -17.59 -33.35 6.17
CA VAL A 359 -17.16 -32.05 5.65
C VAL A 359 -15.64 -31.93 5.80
N GLU A 360 -14.94 -31.29 4.87
CA GLU A 360 -13.50 -31.07 5.00
C GLU A 360 -13.17 -30.21 6.23
N ASP A 361 -12.06 -30.54 6.89
CA ASP A 361 -11.61 -29.83 8.09
C ASP A 361 -10.07 -29.83 8.17
N VAL A 362 -9.53 -29.13 9.16
CA VAL A 362 -8.10 -29.07 9.43
C VAL A 362 -7.53 -30.36 10.04
N GLY A 363 -6.25 -30.60 9.78
CA GLY A 363 -5.48 -31.71 10.32
C GLY A 363 -5.42 -31.76 11.85
N PHE A 364 -4.94 -32.89 12.37
CA PHE A 364 -4.90 -33.15 13.81
C PHE A 364 -3.84 -32.30 14.53
N GLY A 365 -4.27 -31.46 15.48
CA GLY A 365 -3.33 -30.70 16.33
C GLY A 365 -2.58 -29.58 15.60
N GLU A 366 -3.03 -29.22 14.40
CA GLU A 366 -2.41 -28.17 13.60
C GLU A 366 -2.75 -26.77 14.15
N GLU A 367 -1.77 -25.88 14.09
CA GLU A 367 -2.02 -24.45 14.28
C GLU A 367 -2.78 -23.94 13.05
N ASN A 368 -3.92 -23.28 13.24
CA ASN A 368 -4.82 -22.91 12.15
C ASN A 368 -5.02 -21.40 12.00
N THR A 369 -4.45 -20.58 12.88
CA THR A 369 -4.77 -19.14 12.96
C THR A 369 -3.51 -18.28 12.94
N LEU A 370 -3.55 -17.19 12.18
CA LEU A 370 -2.52 -16.15 12.18
C LEU A 370 -2.74 -15.17 13.33
N ASN A 371 -1.67 -14.64 13.93
CA ASN A 371 -1.82 -13.65 15.00
C ASN A 371 -2.19 -12.28 14.42
N ASN A 372 -3.46 -11.88 14.58
CA ASN A 372 -4.01 -10.60 14.12
C ASN A 372 -3.21 -9.37 14.61
N SER A 373 -2.51 -9.46 15.74
CA SER A 373 -1.71 -8.35 16.30
C SER A 373 -0.37 -8.14 15.57
N THR A 374 0.06 -9.12 14.78
CA THR A 374 1.33 -9.09 14.02
C THR A 374 1.12 -8.84 12.52
N LEU A 375 -0.12 -8.68 12.08
CA LEU A 375 -0.52 -8.42 10.71
C LEU A 375 -1.01 -6.98 10.51
N PRO A 376 -1.14 -6.49 9.25
CA PRO A 376 -1.54 -5.12 8.97
C PRO A 376 -2.83 -4.70 9.68
N TYR A 377 -2.84 -3.44 10.15
CA TYR A 377 -4.00 -2.82 10.77
C TYR A 377 -4.83 -2.12 9.72
N LYS A 378 -6.12 -1.96 9.98
CA LYS A 378 -7.03 -1.18 9.13
C LYS A 378 -7.50 0.06 9.87
N LEU A 379 -7.56 1.15 9.14
CA LEU A 379 -8.14 2.41 9.53
C LEU A 379 -9.36 2.63 8.63
N VAL A 380 -10.56 2.48 9.20
CA VAL A 380 -11.83 2.52 8.45
C VAL A 380 -12.55 3.82 8.76
N ASN A 381 -13.00 4.53 7.73
CA ASN A 381 -13.91 5.65 7.89
C ASN A 381 -15.33 5.12 8.18
N THR A 382 -15.88 5.40 9.35
CA THR A 382 -17.21 4.88 9.77
C THR A 382 -18.31 5.93 9.64
N ALA A 383 -17.96 7.22 9.62
CA ALA A 383 -18.86 8.35 9.42
C ALA A 383 -18.04 9.59 9.06
N LEU A 384 -18.67 10.64 8.53
CA LEU A 384 -18.00 11.90 8.20
C LEU A 384 -17.11 12.37 9.37
N ASN A 385 -15.81 12.50 9.12
CA ASN A 385 -14.82 12.89 10.14
C ASN A 385 -14.77 11.96 11.35
N THR A 386 -14.94 10.64 11.15
CA THR A 386 -14.76 9.62 12.18
C THR A 386 -14.05 8.40 11.61
N PHE A 387 -12.86 8.10 12.15
CA PHE A 387 -12.11 6.89 11.77
C PHE A 387 -12.00 5.93 12.96
N THR A 388 -12.03 4.63 12.65
CA THR A 388 -11.80 3.56 13.62
C THR A 388 -10.57 2.76 13.20
N SER A 389 -9.58 2.67 14.10
CA SER A 389 -8.37 1.87 13.93
C SER A 389 -8.55 0.52 14.63
N SER A 390 -8.39 -0.58 13.89
CA SER A 390 -8.49 -1.94 14.43
C SER A 390 -7.59 -2.92 13.67
N ALA A 391 -7.20 -4.03 14.31
CA ALA A 391 -6.56 -5.13 13.60
C ALA A 391 -7.49 -5.73 12.53
N CYS A 392 -6.91 -6.28 11.46
CA CYS A 392 -7.67 -7.08 10.50
C CYS A 392 -7.99 -8.46 11.09
N THR A 393 -9.17 -8.99 10.76
CA THR A 393 -9.60 -10.35 11.14
C THR A 393 -9.29 -11.28 9.99
N TRP A 394 -8.29 -12.14 10.16
CA TRP A 394 -7.84 -13.08 9.13
C TRP A 394 -8.58 -14.40 9.24
N THR A 395 -8.91 -15.00 8.10
CA THR A 395 -9.56 -16.30 8.03
C THR A 395 -8.60 -17.38 8.56
N THR A 396 -9.13 -18.31 9.35
CA THR A 396 -8.38 -19.48 9.83
C THR A 396 -8.29 -20.53 8.74
N LEU A 397 -7.27 -21.38 8.78
CA LEU A 397 -7.19 -22.58 7.95
C LEU A 397 -8.51 -23.36 8.07
N GLN A 398 -9.16 -23.64 6.93
CA GLN A 398 -10.44 -24.35 6.89
C GLN A 398 -10.27 -25.84 6.57
N ALA A 399 -9.29 -26.19 5.74
CA ALA A 399 -9.04 -27.56 5.32
C ALA A 399 -7.54 -27.81 5.10
N GLY A 400 -7.10 -29.04 5.39
CA GLY A 400 -5.72 -29.50 5.15
C GLY A 400 -4.81 -29.42 6.38
N ASP A 401 -3.52 -29.66 6.14
CA ASP A 401 -2.45 -29.68 7.14
C ASP A 401 -1.23 -28.87 6.67
N SER A 402 -0.13 -28.91 7.43
CA SER A 402 1.09 -28.15 7.15
C SER A 402 1.78 -28.53 5.83
N ASP A 403 1.47 -29.69 5.26
CA ASP A 403 2.07 -30.17 4.01
C ASP A 403 1.19 -29.83 2.80
N THR A 404 -0.13 -30.00 2.93
CA THR A 404 -1.12 -29.82 1.85
C THR A 404 -1.65 -28.40 1.72
N ASN A 405 -1.74 -27.67 2.83
CA ASN A 405 -2.17 -26.27 2.89
C ASN A 405 -1.26 -25.51 3.87
N PRO A 406 0.03 -25.36 3.53
CA PRO A 406 1.02 -24.76 4.40
C PRO A 406 0.67 -23.31 4.75
N PHE A 407 1.22 -22.83 5.86
CA PHE A 407 1.18 -21.40 6.17
C PHE A 407 1.81 -20.57 5.05
N PRO A 408 1.25 -19.39 4.73
CA PRO A 408 1.83 -18.50 3.73
C PRO A 408 3.29 -18.17 4.04
N THR A 409 4.12 -18.02 3.01
CA THR A 409 5.58 -17.85 3.13
C THR A 409 6.01 -16.62 3.95
N PHE A 410 5.13 -15.63 4.13
CA PHE A 410 5.38 -14.47 4.99
C PHE A 410 5.36 -14.82 6.50
N THR A 411 4.85 -15.98 6.89
CA THR A 411 4.76 -16.40 8.30
C THR A 411 6.17 -16.62 8.86
N GLY A 412 6.50 -15.97 9.98
CA GLY A 412 7.83 -15.93 10.56
C GLY A 412 8.79 -14.91 9.92
N LYS A 413 8.32 -14.15 8.91
CA LYS A 413 9.08 -13.13 8.19
C LYS A 413 8.40 -11.77 8.29
N THR A 414 9.05 -10.73 7.79
CA THR A 414 8.46 -9.39 7.70
C THR A 414 7.84 -9.15 6.33
N ILE A 415 6.74 -8.40 6.31
CA ILE A 415 6.09 -7.97 5.08
C ILE A 415 6.71 -6.64 4.65
N SER A 416 7.23 -6.55 3.43
CA SER A 416 7.85 -5.35 2.87
C SER A 416 6.85 -4.36 2.29
N ASN A 417 5.76 -4.86 1.69
CA ASN A 417 4.76 -4.04 1.00
C ASN A 417 3.39 -4.72 0.97
N ILE A 418 2.35 -3.90 0.84
CA ILE A 418 0.95 -4.29 0.69
C ILE A 418 0.40 -3.62 -0.57
N PHE A 419 -0.27 -4.38 -1.43
CA PHE A 419 -0.83 -3.89 -2.69
C PHE A 419 -2.11 -4.64 -3.04
N PHE A 420 -2.91 -4.12 -3.99
CA PHE A 420 -4.04 -4.85 -4.57
C PHE A 420 -3.75 -5.16 -6.03
N TYR A 421 -4.12 -6.37 -6.46
CA TYR A 421 -3.96 -6.76 -7.86
C TYR A 421 -5.02 -7.78 -8.25
N LYS A 422 -5.76 -7.51 -9.34
CA LYS A 422 -6.82 -8.38 -9.89
C LYS A 422 -7.77 -8.99 -8.81
N ASN A 423 -8.34 -8.12 -7.96
CA ASN A 423 -9.27 -8.51 -6.87
C ASN A 423 -8.66 -9.44 -5.80
N ARG A 424 -7.33 -9.37 -5.60
CA ARG A 424 -6.60 -10.05 -4.53
C ARG A 424 -5.80 -9.03 -3.74
N LEU A 425 -5.73 -9.23 -2.43
CA LEU A 425 -4.80 -8.50 -1.55
C LEU A 425 -3.43 -9.17 -1.65
N GLY A 426 -2.39 -8.38 -1.87
CA GLY A 426 -1.03 -8.87 -2.07
C GLY A 426 -0.06 -8.39 -1.01
N PHE A 427 0.84 -9.29 -0.60
CA PHE A 427 1.98 -9.02 0.25
C PHE A 427 3.29 -9.36 -0.45
N LEU A 428 4.28 -8.51 -0.26
CA LEU A 428 5.67 -8.81 -0.60
C LEU A 428 6.40 -9.20 0.68
N SER A 429 7.10 -10.33 0.65
CA SER A 429 7.91 -10.79 1.78
C SER A 429 9.22 -11.37 1.26
N GLU A 430 10.34 -10.71 1.56
CA GLU A 430 11.66 -11.04 1.01
C GLU A 430 11.63 -11.19 -0.53
N GLY A 431 11.77 -12.39 -1.08
CA GLY A 431 11.71 -12.67 -2.51
C GLY A 431 10.36 -13.20 -3.00
N SER A 432 9.36 -13.32 -2.13
CA SER A 432 8.07 -13.95 -2.43
C SER A 432 6.96 -12.92 -2.61
N VAL A 433 6.05 -13.25 -3.53
CA VAL A 433 4.79 -12.55 -3.75
C VAL A 433 3.67 -13.47 -3.30
N ILE A 434 2.87 -12.99 -2.35
CA ILE A 434 1.76 -13.74 -1.78
C ILE A 434 0.47 -12.96 -2.06
N LEU A 435 -0.51 -13.57 -2.73
CA LEU A 435 -1.82 -12.99 -3.00
C LEU A 435 -2.91 -13.80 -2.31
N SER A 436 -3.89 -13.11 -1.74
CA SER A 436 -5.09 -13.68 -1.11
C SER A 436 -5.93 -14.44 -2.12
N GLU A 437 -6.92 -15.18 -1.63
CA GLU A 437 -8.02 -15.68 -2.44
C GLU A 437 -8.68 -14.53 -3.25
N ALA A 438 -9.14 -14.85 -4.46
CA ALA A 438 -9.84 -13.88 -5.30
C ALA A 438 -11.20 -13.50 -4.69
N GLY A 439 -11.39 -12.21 -4.40
CA GLY A 439 -12.62 -11.67 -3.79
C GLY A 439 -12.63 -11.71 -2.26
N GLU A 440 -11.85 -12.58 -1.63
CA GLU A 440 -11.74 -12.69 -0.17
C GLU A 440 -10.36 -12.20 0.30
N TYR A 441 -10.26 -10.91 0.63
CA TYR A 441 -8.99 -10.23 0.91
C TYR A 441 -8.27 -10.71 2.17
N PHE A 442 -9.01 -11.30 3.11
CA PHE A 442 -8.47 -11.76 4.41
C PHE A 442 -8.23 -13.27 4.47
N ASN A 443 -8.37 -13.98 3.34
CA ASN A 443 -8.06 -15.39 3.24
C ASN A 443 -6.76 -15.65 2.46
N PHE A 444 -5.78 -16.27 3.12
CA PHE A 444 -4.52 -16.72 2.50
C PHE A 444 -4.37 -18.25 2.54
N PHE A 445 -5.43 -18.97 2.88
CA PHE A 445 -5.46 -20.42 2.89
C PHE A 445 -6.38 -20.93 1.79
N ARG A 446 -6.10 -22.13 1.28
CA ARG A 446 -7.03 -22.81 0.38
C ARG A 446 -8.28 -23.22 1.16
N THR A 447 -9.44 -23.15 0.51
CA THR A 447 -10.73 -23.58 1.10
C THR A 447 -10.93 -25.09 1.02
N THR A 448 -10.32 -25.73 0.02
CA THR A 448 -10.26 -27.19 -0.16
C THR A 448 -8.87 -27.62 -0.62
N VAL A 449 -8.40 -28.77 -0.14
CA VAL A 449 -7.11 -29.33 -0.57
C VAL A 449 -7.26 -30.31 -1.73
N ARG A 450 -8.45 -30.89 -1.92
CA ARG A 450 -8.73 -31.92 -2.93
C ARG A 450 -8.50 -31.46 -4.37
N THR A 451 -8.88 -30.23 -4.67
CA THR A 451 -8.68 -29.64 -5.99
C THR A 451 -8.11 -28.24 -5.87
N LEU A 452 -7.14 -27.90 -6.71
CA LEU A 452 -6.61 -26.54 -6.79
C LEU A 452 -7.57 -25.70 -7.63
N LEU A 453 -8.27 -24.77 -6.96
CA LEU A 453 -9.22 -23.84 -7.58
C LEU A 453 -8.48 -22.65 -8.22
N ASP A 454 -9.10 -22.04 -9.22
CA ASP A 454 -8.54 -20.85 -9.87
C ASP A 454 -8.55 -19.60 -8.96
N SER A 455 -9.47 -19.56 -7.99
CA SER A 455 -9.57 -18.50 -6.98
C SER A 455 -8.58 -18.65 -5.82
N ASP A 456 -7.96 -19.83 -5.66
CA ASP A 456 -7.09 -20.14 -4.50
C ASP A 456 -5.94 -19.12 -4.35
N PRO A 457 -5.43 -18.92 -3.12
CA PRO A 457 -4.29 -18.04 -2.86
C PRO A 457 -3.07 -18.40 -3.70
N ILE A 458 -2.27 -17.38 -4.01
CA ILE A 458 -1.05 -17.52 -4.83
C ILE A 458 0.16 -17.23 -3.94
N ASP A 459 1.12 -18.14 -3.86
CA ASP A 459 2.40 -17.92 -3.19
C ASP A 459 3.54 -18.36 -4.12
N VAL A 460 4.26 -17.38 -4.68
CA VAL A 460 5.33 -17.64 -5.65
C VAL A 460 6.57 -16.83 -5.30
N ASN A 461 7.72 -17.50 -5.35
CA ASN A 461 9.02 -16.88 -5.16
C ASN A 461 9.60 -16.40 -6.50
N VAL A 462 10.29 -15.26 -6.47
CA VAL A 462 10.98 -14.70 -7.64
C VAL A 462 12.15 -15.58 -8.03
N ALA A 463 12.15 -16.06 -9.28
CA ALA A 463 13.28 -16.74 -9.87
C ALA A 463 14.32 -15.72 -10.37
N SER A 464 15.38 -15.51 -9.59
CA SER A 464 16.51 -14.64 -9.96
C SER A 464 17.85 -15.31 -9.62
N THR A 465 18.89 -15.02 -10.41
CA THR A 465 20.26 -15.46 -10.12
C THR A 465 20.89 -14.70 -8.95
N LYS A 466 20.36 -13.52 -8.63
CA LYS A 466 20.79 -12.70 -7.49
C LYS A 466 19.67 -12.67 -6.45
N VAL A 467 20.04 -12.90 -5.19
CA VAL A 467 19.14 -12.67 -4.06
C VAL A 467 18.74 -11.19 -4.07
N THR A 468 17.44 -10.94 -4.19
CA THR A 468 16.88 -9.59 -4.12
C THR A 468 15.63 -9.62 -3.26
N LYS A 469 15.48 -8.61 -2.42
CA LYS A 469 14.26 -8.40 -1.64
C LYS A 469 13.36 -7.47 -2.42
N LEU A 470 12.11 -7.89 -2.60
CA LEU A 470 11.03 -7.09 -3.14
C LEU A 470 10.62 -6.04 -2.11
N LYS A 471 10.48 -4.80 -2.57
CA LYS A 471 10.21 -3.63 -1.72
C LYS A 471 8.96 -2.88 -2.16
N SER A 472 8.67 -2.85 -3.46
CA SER A 472 7.47 -2.18 -3.99
C SER A 472 6.84 -3.00 -5.11
N ALA A 473 5.52 -2.88 -5.23
CA ALA A 473 4.74 -3.46 -6.32
C ALA A 473 3.79 -2.40 -6.85
N VAL A 474 3.73 -2.27 -8.17
CA VAL A 474 2.90 -1.28 -8.87
C VAL A 474 2.14 -2.00 -9.98
N GLY A 475 0.82 -1.91 -9.95
CA GLY A 475 -0.03 -2.46 -11.00
C GLY A 475 0.00 -1.54 -12.20
N PHE A 476 0.53 -1.99 -13.33
CA PHE A 476 0.73 -1.13 -14.50
C PHE A 476 0.28 -1.84 -15.77
N GLN A 477 -0.75 -1.28 -16.42
CA GLN A 477 -1.47 -1.89 -17.54
C GLN A 477 -2.04 -3.26 -17.12
N GLU A 478 -1.70 -4.35 -17.81
CA GLU A 478 -2.16 -5.71 -17.50
C GLU A 478 -1.19 -6.50 -16.61
N ASN A 479 -0.06 -5.89 -16.24
CA ASN A 479 1.05 -6.54 -15.58
C ASN A 479 1.26 -5.95 -14.17
N LEU A 480 1.77 -6.76 -13.25
CA LEU A 480 2.25 -6.26 -11.97
C LEU A 480 3.76 -6.11 -12.03
N ILE A 481 4.25 -4.89 -11.89
CA ILE A 481 5.68 -4.59 -11.88
C ILE A 481 6.17 -4.61 -10.44
N LEU A 482 7.15 -5.45 -10.17
CA LEU A 482 7.76 -5.65 -8.86
C LEU A 482 9.15 -5.01 -8.86
N PHE A 483 9.39 -4.15 -7.86
CA PHE A 483 10.68 -3.49 -7.67
C PHE A 483 11.41 -4.16 -6.51
N GLY A 484 12.53 -4.79 -6.84
CA GLY A 484 13.53 -5.20 -5.87
C GLY A 484 14.67 -4.19 -5.78
N GLU A 485 15.52 -4.32 -4.77
CA GLU A 485 16.67 -3.43 -4.56
C GLU A 485 17.64 -3.38 -5.77
N ARG A 486 17.72 -4.47 -6.55
CA ARG A 486 18.73 -4.65 -7.62
C ARG A 486 18.16 -5.08 -8.96
N GLY A 487 16.84 -4.97 -9.15
CA GLY A 487 16.18 -5.33 -10.40
C GLY A 487 14.66 -5.20 -10.34
N GLN A 488 14.06 -5.19 -11.52
CA GLN A 488 12.64 -5.10 -11.74
C GLN A 488 12.14 -6.42 -12.33
N PHE A 489 11.01 -6.89 -11.83
CA PHE A 489 10.37 -8.13 -12.23
C PHE A 489 8.95 -7.85 -12.67
N VAL A 490 8.43 -8.72 -13.52
CA VAL A 490 7.04 -8.65 -13.94
C VAL A 490 6.37 -9.95 -13.55
N LEU A 491 5.26 -9.82 -12.84
CA LEU A 491 4.34 -10.91 -12.57
C LEU A 491 3.28 -10.91 -13.67
N LYS A 492 3.26 -11.99 -14.45
CA LYS A 492 2.26 -12.27 -15.48
C LYS A 492 1.49 -13.54 -15.13
N GLY A 493 0.23 -13.60 -15.52
CA GLY A 493 -0.57 -14.82 -15.52
C GLY A 493 -1.04 -15.14 -16.94
N GLY A 494 -1.81 -16.21 -17.09
CA GLY A 494 -2.61 -16.42 -18.31
C GLY A 494 -3.79 -15.44 -18.38
N ASP A 495 -4.82 -15.82 -19.14
CA ASP A 495 -6.07 -15.04 -19.25
C ASP A 495 -6.71 -14.78 -17.88
N LEU A 496 -6.68 -15.79 -17.01
CA LEU A 496 -7.00 -15.68 -15.59
C LEU A 496 -5.73 -15.79 -14.75
N LEU A 497 -5.65 -14.99 -13.68
CA LEU A 497 -4.55 -15.07 -12.72
C LEU A 497 -4.84 -16.19 -11.72
N THR A 498 -4.25 -17.36 -11.97
CA THR A 498 -4.44 -18.56 -11.16
C THR A 498 -3.10 -19.06 -10.60
N PRO A 499 -3.11 -19.79 -9.47
CA PRO A 499 -1.88 -20.34 -8.89
C PRO A 499 -1.08 -21.23 -9.85
N LYS A 500 -1.74 -21.87 -10.83
CA LYS A 500 -1.10 -22.72 -11.83
C LYS A 500 -0.39 -21.95 -12.96
N THR A 501 -0.84 -20.74 -13.28
CA THR A 501 -0.39 -20.00 -14.49
C THR A 501 0.48 -18.80 -14.19
N VAL A 502 0.50 -18.35 -12.93
CA VAL A 502 1.29 -17.19 -12.51
C VAL A 502 2.80 -17.47 -12.64
N SER A 503 3.52 -16.52 -13.20
CA SER A 503 4.98 -16.58 -13.33
C SER A 503 5.57 -15.20 -13.09
N ILE A 504 6.77 -15.18 -12.51
CA ILE A 504 7.52 -13.94 -12.27
C ILE A 504 8.82 -14.00 -13.05
N THR A 505 9.04 -13.04 -13.94
CA THR A 505 10.24 -12.96 -14.78
C THR A 505 11.00 -11.65 -14.57
N PRO A 506 12.34 -11.68 -14.52
CA PRO A 506 13.15 -10.45 -14.50
C PRO A 506 13.07 -9.73 -15.85
N VAL A 507 12.89 -8.41 -15.84
CA VAL A 507 12.84 -7.59 -17.06
C VAL A 507 14.04 -6.67 -17.20
N THR A 508 14.34 -5.90 -16.16
CA THR A 508 15.47 -4.97 -16.12
C THR A 508 16.22 -5.15 -14.80
N ASN A 509 17.52 -4.86 -14.79
CA ASN A 509 18.39 -5.05 -13.62
C ASN A 509 18.96 -3.71 -13.13
N TYR A 510 18.11 -2.69 -13.03
CA TYR A 510 18.52 -1.39 -12.50
C TYR A 510 18.40 -1.36 -10.98
N GLU A 511 19.37 -0.74 -10.31
CA GLU A 511 19.27 -0.44 -8.88
C GLU A 511 18.20 0.62 -8.65
N THR A 512 17.43 0.45 -7.58
CA THR A 512 16.30 1.31 -7.21
C THR A 512 16.48 1.75 -5.77
N ASP A 513 16.24 3.03 -5.49
CA ASP A 513 16.10 3.51 -4.13
C ASP A 513 14.73 3.07 -3.60
N THR A 514 14.73 2.41 -2.44
CA THR A 514 13.54 1.76 -1.87
C THR A 514 12.95 2.54 -0.70
N SER A 515 13.53 3.70 -0.38
CA SER A 515 13.01 4.64 0.63
C SER A 515 11.63 5.18 0.20
N THR A 516 11.53 5.63 -1.05
CA THR A 516 10.32 6.21 -1.65
C THR A 516 9.65 5.22 -2.60
N PRO A 517 8.30 5.08 -2.58
CA PRO A 517 7.59 4.25 -3.54
C PRO A 517 7.74 4.77 -4.99
N PRO A 518 7.78 3.88 -6.00
CA PRO A 518 7.70 4.30 -7.41
C PRO A 518 6.37 5.01 -7.70
N LEU A 519 6.42 6.02 -8.55
CA LEU A 519 5.29 6.87 -8.90
C LEU A 519 4.75 6.49 -10.28
N GLU A 520 3.51 6.03 -10.36
CA GLU A 520 2.80 5.77 -11.62
C GLU A 520 2.15 7.05 -12.15
N LEU A 521 2.45 7.43 -13.39
CA LEU A 521 1.83 8.58 -14.05
C LEU A 521 1.61 8.30 -15.53
N GLY A 522 0.33 8.34 -15.94
CA GLY A 522 -0.06 8.10 -17.32
C GLY A 522 0.40 6.72 -17.80
N SER A 523 1.28 6.69 -18.81
CA SER A 523 1.85 5.45 -19.38
C SER A 523 3.30 5.19 -18.94
N TYR A 524 3.72 5.74 -17.80
CA TYR A 524 5.08 5.61 -17.28
C TYR A 524 5.08 5.34 -15.78
N ILE A 525 6.13 4.66 -15.30
CA ILE A 525 6.44 4.56 -13.87
C ILE A 525 7.76 5.27 -13.62
N TYR A 526 7.78 6.22 -12.69
CA TYR A 526 8.98 6.93 -12.29
C TYR A 526 9.53 6.32 -11.01
N PHE A 527 10.81 5.95 -11.00
CA PHE A 527 11.44 5.40 -9.81
C PHE A 527 12.81 6.04 -9.55
N PRO A 528 13.12 6.32 -8.28
CA PRO A 528 14.38 6.92 -7.89
C PRO A 528 15.52 5.89 -7.84
N PHE A 529 16.75 6.36 -8.02
CA PHE A 529 17.97 5.57 -7.78
C PHE A 529 19.06 6.47 -7.19
N THR A 530 19.95 5.90 -6.39
CA THR A 530 21.05 6.64 -5.73
C THR A 530 22.33 6.62 -6.56
N ARG A 531 23.06 7.74 -6.57
CA ARG A 531 24.37 7.95 -7.20
C ARG A 531 25.34 8.57 -6.19
N GLY A 532 25.77 7.78 -5.20
CA GLY A 532 26.63 8.27 -4.13
C GLY A 532 25.93 9.37 -3.33
N SER A 533 26.43 10.61 -3.41
CA SER A 533 25.88 11.77 -2.70
C SER A 533 24.69 12.46 -3.40
N PHE A 534 24.31 12.00 -4.58
CA PHE A 534 23.19 12.54 -5.36
C PHE A 534 22.22 11.44 -5.72
N SER A 535 20.99 11.78 -6.06
CA SER A 535 19.97 10.86 -6.55
C SER A 535 19.58 11.19 -7.99
N GLY A 536 19.06 10.20 -8.70
CA GLY A 536 18.49 10.34 -10.03
C GLY A 536 17.13 9.69 -10.12
N VAL A 537 16.44 9.94 -11.23
CA VAL A 537 15.12 9.36 -11.50
C VAL A 537 15.12 8.71 -12.88
N ARG A 538 14.52 7.52 -12.94
CA ARG A 538 14.29 6.77 -14.18
C ARG A 538 12.81 6.74 -14.50
N GLU A 539 12.52 6.85 -15.79
CA GLU A 539 11.22 6.65 -16.40
C GLU A 539 11.18 5.23 -16.96
N PHE A 540 10.29 4.42 -16.46
CA PHE A 540 10.00 3.06 -16.92
C PHE A 540 8.81 3.09 -17.86
N SER A 541 8.92 2.37 -18.98
CA SER A 541 7.86 2.28 -19.99
C SER A 541 7.73 0.86 -20.50
N VAL A 542 6.53 0.53 -20.97
CA VAL A 542 6.22 -0.74 -21.61
C VAL A 542 5.76 -0.44 -23.03
N ASN A 543 6.46 -1.00 -24.02
CA ASN A 543 6.02 -0.89 -25.40
C ASN A 543 4.81 -1.80 -25.64
N ALA A 544 3.65 -1.21 -25.87
CA ALA A 544 2.39 -1.94 -26.04
C ALA A 544 2.36 -2.92 -27.23
N ASN A 545 3.22 -2.76 -28.23
CA ASN A 545 3.23 -3.64 -29.42
C ASN A 545 4.16 -4.84 -29.26
N SER A 546 5.24 -4.69 -28.49
CA SER A 546 6.32 -5.69 -28.39
C SER A 546 6.50 -6.25 -26.98
N ASP A 547 5.74 -5.78 -25.99
CA ASP A 547 5.89 -6.14 -24.58
C ASP A 547 7.33 -5.95 -24.07
N THR A 548 8.09 -5.07 -24.72
CA THR A 548 9.47 -4.76 -24.34
C THR A 548 9.44 -3.67 -23.27
N PHE A 549 10.05 -3.99 -22.14
CA PHE A 549 10.24 -3.08 -21.02
C PHE A 549 11.51 -2.26 -21.24
N ASP A 550 11.41 -0.95 -21.12
CA ASP A 550 12.54 -0.03 -21.25
C ASP A 550 12.56 0.95 -20.09
N SER A 551 13.76 1.40 -19.71
CA SER A 551 13.96 2.37 -18.64
C SER A 551 15.01 3.42 -19.03
N VAL A 552 14.56 4.66 -19.11
CA VAL A 552 15.38 5.82 -19.50
C VAL A 552 15.60 6.74 -18.30
N GLU A 553 16.81 7.24 -18.14
CA GLU A 553 17.13 8.19 -17.07
C GLU A 553 16.75 9.63 -17.46
N ILE A 554 15.80 10.24 -16.73
CA ILE A 554 15.37 11.63 -16.98
C ILE A 554 16.31 12.66 -16.33
N THR A 555 17.17 12.23 -15.40
CA THR A 555 18.19 13.06 -14.75
C THR A 555 19.57 13.00 -15.43
N ALA A 556 19.68 12.35 -16.60
CA ALA A 556 20.98 12.09 -17.24
C ALA A 556 21.79 13.37 -17.57
N HIS A 557 21.09 14.49 -17.82
CA HIS A 557 21.68 15.80 -18.11
C HIS A 557 21.90 16.66 -16.84
N VAL A 558 21.39 16.22 -15.69
CA VAL A 558 21.49 16.88 -14.38
C VAL A 558 21.92 15.89 -13.27
N PRO A 559 23.08 15.22 -13.43
CA PRO A 559 23.50 14.11 -12.59
C PRO A 559 23.81 14.45 -11.12
N GLN A 560 24.05 15.73 -10.80
CA GLN A 560 24.42 16.22 -9.46
C GLN A 560 23.43 17.27 -8.96
N TYR A 561 22.19 17.26 -9.46
CA TYR A 561 21.22 18.31 -9.14
C TYR A 561 20.36 17.98 -7.93
N ILE A 562 19.96 16.71 -7.79
CA ILE A 562 19.11 16.23 -6.69
C ILE A 562 20.03 15.59 -5.63
N PRO A 563 20.03 16.06 -4.38
CA PRO A 563 20.76 15.43 -3.27
C PRO A 563 20.34 13.98 -3.02
N SER A 564 21.14 13.24 -2.24
CA SER A 564 20.80 11.86 -1.86
C SER A 564 19.53 11.78 -1.01
N ASP A 565 18.96 10.57 -0.97
CA ASP A 565 17.85 10.17 -0.11
C ASP A 565 16.57 10.96 -0.42
N ILE A 566 15.81 10.46 -1.40
CA ILE A 566 14.53 11.08 -1.74
C ILE A 566 13.54 10.79 -0.61
N LEU A 567 12.93 11.84 -0.09
CA LEU A 567 11.98 11.80 1.01
C LEU A 567 10.59 11.38 0.51
N ASP A 568 10.13 12.03 -0.55
CA ASP A 568 8.80 11.87 -1.10
C ASP A 568 8.77 12.29 -2.58
N MET A 569 7.86 11.69 -3.35
CA MET A 569 7.68 11.94 -4.78
C MET A 569 6.19 11.90 -5.14
N ALA A 570 5.68 13.00 -5.68
CA ALA A 570 4.31 13.10 -6.17
C ALA A 570 4.28 13.77 -7.53
N GLY A 571 3.27 13.49 -8.34
CA GLY A 571 3.12 14.12 -9.64
C GLY A 571 1.68 14.20 -10.09
N SER A 572 1.45 15.03 -11.10
CA SER A 572 0.13 15.27 -11.68
C SER A 572 0.19 15.14 -13.19
N THR A 573 -0.78 14.40 -13.75
CA THR A 573 -0.99 14.24 -15.19
C THR A 573 -1.75 15.42 -15.80
N THR A 574 -2.47 16.21 -15.00
CA THR A 574 -3.17 17.41 -15.49
C THR A 574 -2.18 18.52 -15.81
N GLU A 575 -1.19 18.70 -14.94
CA GLU A 575 -0.16 19.75 -15.06
C GLU A 575 1.16 19.23 -15.67
N ASN A 576 1.23 17.93 -15.97
CA ASN A 576 2.39 17.21 -16.51
C ASN A 576 3.68 17.53 -15.74
N CYS A 577 3.64 17.35 -14.41
CA CYS A 577 4.77 17.63 -13.54
C CYS A 577 4.98 16.58 -12.46
N ILE A 578 6.24 16.44 -12.02
CA ILE A 578 6.68 15.60 -10.91
C ILE A 578 7.44 16.49 -9.94
N CYS A 579 7.13 16.39 -8.66
CA CYS A 579 7.80 17.09 -7.57
C CYS A 579 8.52 16.07 -6.70
N LEU A 580 9.75 16.40 -6.29
CA LEU A 580 10.59 15.57 -5.43
C LEU A 580 11.18 16.42 -4.31
N VAL A 581 11.28 15.85 -3.11
CA VAL A 581 12.03 16.44 -2.00
C VAL A 581 13.07 15.43 -1.53
N SER A 582 14.26 15.90 -1.20
CA SER A 582 15.33 15.09 -0.60
C SER A 582 15.39 15.32 0.90
N GLU A 583 15.70 14.29 1.67
CA GLU A 583 15.84 14.37 3.13
C GLU A 583 16.99 15.28 3.55
N SER A 584 18.08 15.29 2.78
CA SER A 584 19.25 16.16 3.02
C SER A 584 19.02 17.65 2.74
N ASP A 585 17.98 18.00 1.98
CA ASP A 585 17.57 19.39 1.66
C ASP A 585 16.04 19.51 1.66
N ASN A 586 15.44 19.43 2.84
CA ASN A 586 13.98 19.44 3.03
C ASN A 586 13.32 20.81 2.85
N LYS A 587 14.09 21.89 2.64
CA LYS A 587 13.57 23.22 2.30
C LYS A 587 13.47 23.45 0.80
N SER A 588 13.95 22.49 0.01
CA SER A 588 13.96 22.57 -1.43
C SER A 588 13.16 21.46 -2.08
N MET A 589 12.38 21.83 -3.09
CA MET A 589 11.61 20.91 -3.92
C MET A 589 12.12 20.97 -5.36
N TYR A 590 12.41 19.82 -5.94
CA TYR A 590 12.87 19.68 -7.32
C TYR A 590 11.67 19.34 -8.19
N VAL A 591 11.38 20.18 -9.18
CA VAL A 591 10.21 20.04 -10.05
C VAL A 591 10.67 19.71 -11.46
N TYR A 592 10.18 18.59 -11.97
CA TYR A 592 10.31 18.15 -13.35
C TYR A 592 9.00 18.39 -14.09
N LYS A 593 9.01 19.29 -15.08
CA LYS A 593 7.87 19.53 -15.97
C LYS A 593 8.16 18.94 -17.34
N TYR A 594 7.17 18.24 -17.90
CA TYR A 594 7.28 17.60 -19.19
C TYR A 594 6.09 17.95 -20.08
N TYR A 595 6.27 17.84 -21.39
CA TYR A 595 5.19 18.05 -22.37
C TYR A 595 5.45 17.20 -23.60
N TRP A 596 4.40 16.53 -24.07
CA TRP A 596 4.43 15.63 -25.20
C TRP A 596 3.66 16.23 -26.37
N GLU A 597 4.24 16.18 -27.57
CA GLU A 597 3.57 16.54 -28.82
C GLU A 597 4.02 15.56 -29.91
N GLY A 598 3.06 15.01 -30.68
CA GLY A 598 3.37 14.08 -31.77
C GLY A 598 4.13 12.81 -31.34
N GLY A 599 3.97 12.36 -30.09
CA GLY A 599 4.69 11.20 -29.54
C GLY A 599 6.14 11.47 -29.15
N GLN A 600 6.58 12.74 -29.20
CA GLN A 600 7.91 13.16 -28.74
C GLN A 600 7.78 14.05 -27.50
N LYS A 601 8.69 13.87 -26.55
CA LYS A 601 8.81 14.74 -25.39
C LYS A 601 9.54 16.02 -25.81
N ILE A 602 8.79 17.11 -25.99
CA ILE A 602 9.33 18.40 -26.44
C ILE A 602 9.87 19.23 -25.27
N LEU A 603 9.28 19.05 -24.08
CA LEU A 603 9.72 19.70 -22.86
C LEU A 603 10.16 18.64 -21.85
N ALA A 604 11.35 18.84 -21.28
CA ALA A 604 11.88 18.07 -20.17
C ALA A 604 12.72 19.02 -19.30
N SER A 605 12.05 19.73 -18.39
CA SER A 605 12.67 20.83 -17.66
C SER A 605 12.74 20.57 -16.16
N TRP A 606 13.93 20.66 -15.60
CA TRP A 606 14.17 20.65 -14.16
C TRP A 606 14.27 22.06 -13.59
N SER A 607 13.67 22.28 -12.41
CA SER A 607 13.72 23.52 -11.65
C SER A 607 13.77 23.25 -10.15
N LYS A 608 14.26 24.20 -9.35
CA LYS A 608 14.36 24.10 -7.89
C LYS A 608 13.49 25.16 -7.22
N PHE A 609 12.56 24.77 -6.37
CA PHE A 609 11.79 25.67 -5.51
C PHE A 609 12.41 25.66 -4.13
N THR A 610 12.60 26.84 -3.55
CA THR A 610 13.09 27.03 -2.19
C THR A 610 12.00 27.65 -1.32
N PHE A 611 11.86 27.12 -0.12
CA PHE A 611 10.82 27.51 0.83
C PHE A 611 11.41 27.98 2.16
N PRO A 612 10.69 28.85 2.90
CA PRO A 612 11.07 29.30 4.24
C PRO A 612 10.59 28.32 5.33
N PHE A 613 10.27 27.07 4.98
CA PHE A 613 9.77 26.00 5.84
C PHE A 613 10.32 24.65 5.36
N SER A 614 10.34 23.65 6.23
CA SER A 614 10.76 22.29 5.90
C SER A 614 9.57 21.45 5.46
N VAL A 615 9.64 20.87 4.27
CA VAL A 615 8.61 19.99 3.70
C VAL A 615 8.78 18.58 4.27
N ILE A 616 7.70 18.00 4.78
CA ILE A 616 7.70 16.65 5.37
C ILE A 616 6.97 15.63 4.48
N GLY A 617 5.87 16.04 3.84
CA GLY A 617 5.13 15.21 2.89
C GLY A 617 4.21 16.06 2.02
N PHE A 618 3.95 15.61 0.80
CA PHE A 618 3.13 16.35 -0.15
C PHE A 618 2.45 15.42 -1.15
N GLU A 619 1.27 15.79 -1.63
CA GLU A 619 0.52 15.01 -2.59
C GLU A 619 -0.26 15.93 -3.53
N PHE A 620 -0.42 15.50 -4.78
CA PHE A 620 -1.30 16.20 -5.72
C PHE A 620 -2.74 15.77 -5.52
N VAL A 621 -3.60 16.74 -5.32
CA VAL A 621 -5.05 16.54 -5.38
C VAL A 621 -5.57 17.39 -6.52
N GLU A 622 -5.94 16.74 -7.62
CA GLU A 622 -6.30 17.40 -8.88
C GLU A 622 -5.10 18.21 -9.42
N SER A 623 -5.21 19.54 -9.49
CA SER A 623 -4.15 20.47 -9.91
C SER A 623 -3.41 21.13 -8.74
N ASP A 624 -3.83 20.88 -7.50
CA ASP A 624 -3.30 21.55 -6.32
C ASP A 624 -2.36 20.63 -5.55
N LEU A 625 -1.17 21.15 -5.24
CA LEU A 625 -0.19 20.46 -4.42
C LEU A 625 -0.40 20.81 -2.95
N TYR A 626 -0.86 19.84 -2.17
CA TYR A 626 -0.98 19.98 -0.71
C TYR A 626 0.34 19.62 -0.05
N ILE A 627 0.81 20.45 0.86
CA ILE A 627 2.10 20.29 1.54
C ILE A 627 1.89 20.33 3.04
N VAL A 628 2.35 19.28 3.73
CA VAL A 628 2.54 19.28 5.18
C VAL A 628 3.98 19.73 5.47
N ALA A 629 4.10 20.87 6.16
CA ALA A 629 5.39 21.48 6.45
C ALA A 629 5.58 21.73 7.94
N THR A 630 6.84 21.86 8.36
CA THR A 630 7.21 22.33 9.69
C THR A 630 7.88 23.70 9.62
N LYS A 631 7.42 24.62 10.47
CA LYS A 631 8.00 25.96 10.64
C LYS A 631 7.85 26.40 12.09
N ASN A 632 8.90 27.01 12.66
CA ASN A 632 8.92 27.50 14.05
C ASN A 632 8.36 26.51 15.09
N GLY A 633 8.77 25.24 14.99
CA GLY A 633 8.34 24.21 15.93
C GLY A 633 6.84 23.88 15.87
N LYS A 634 6.16 24.17 14.75
CA LYS A 634 4.75 23.87 14.49
C LYS A 634 4.60 23.10 13.18
N THR A 635 3.50 22.37 13.03
CA THR A 635 3.12 21.71 11.75
C THR A 635 1.97 22.45 11.10
N GLU A 636 2.18 22.81 9.83
CA GLU A 636 1.28 23.66 9.05
C GLU A 636 0.93 22.97 7.72
N LEU A 637 -0.28 23.24 7.24
CA LEU A 637 -0.76 22.80 5.93
C LEU A 637 -0.71 24.00 4.97
N LEU A 638 -0.11 23.77 3.80
CA LEU A 638 -0.04 24.74 2.72
C LEU A 638 -0.56 24.14 1.42
N VAL A 639 -0.97 25.00 0.50
CA VAL A 639 -1.32 24.61 -0.88
C VAL A 639 -0.58 25.47 -1.90
N LEU A 640 -0.03 24.80 -2.91
CA LEU A 640 0.51 25.44 -4.10
C LEU A 640 -0.40 25.06 -5.28
N PRO A 641 -1.14 26.01 -5.86
CA PRO A 641 -1.94 25.73 -7.04
C PRO A 641 -1.06 25.71 -8.29
N PHE A 642 -1.02 24.59 -9.01
CA PHE A 642 -0.23 24.50 -10.25
C PHE A 642 -0.99 24.94 -11.50
N GLU A 643 -2.30 25.14 -11.39
CA GLU A 643 -3.19 25.55 -12.48
C GLU A 643 -2.62 26.74 -13.28
N GLU A 644 -2.56 26.56 -14.61
CA GLU A 644 -2.10 27.61 -15.50
C GLU A 644 -3.13 28.76 -15.59
N LYS A 645 -2.63 30.00 -15.56
CA LYS A 645 -3.45 31.23 -15.60
C LYS A 645 -4.51 31.35 -14.51
N LEU A 646 -4.35 30.65 -13.39
CA LEU A 646 -5.17 30.89 -12.21
C LEU A 646 -5.00 32.33 -11.75
N ILE A 647 -6.09 33.07 -11.61
CA ILE A 647 -6.12 34.43 -11.07
C ILE A 647 -7.03 34.46 -9.85
N ASP A 648 -6.61 35.17 -8.80
CA ASP A 648 -7.42 35.38 -7.61
C ASP A 648 -8.73 36.09 -7.98
N SER A 649 -9.86 35.66 -7.38
CA SER A 649 -11.18 36.20 -7.72
C SER A 649 -11.23 37.73 -7.58
N GLY A 650 -11.58 38.40 -8.69
CA GLY A 650 -11.70 39.86 -8.76
C GLY A 650 -10.39 40.63 -8.95
N ALA A 651 -9.25 39.95 -9.07
CA ALA A 651 -7.95 40.56 -9.36
C ALA A 651 -7.58 40.47 -10.85
N SER A 652 -6.68 41.34 -11.31
CA SER A 652 -6.09 41.26 -12.66
C SER A 652 -4.83 40.39 -12.73
N PHE A 653 -4.16 40.14 -11.59
CA PHE A 653 -2.94 39.32 -11.49
C PHE A 653 -2.79 38.75 -10.08
N ASN A 654 -1.93 37.75 -9.93
CA ASN A 654 -1.62 37.14 -8.62
C ASN A 654 -0.42 37.80 -7.93
N THR A 655 -0.50 37.87 -6.61
CA THR A 655 0.65 38.20 -5.76
C THR A 655 1.37 36.92 -5.33
N TYR A 656 2.67 36.89 -5.59
CA TYR A 656 3.59 35.77 -5.43
C TYR A 656 4.38 35.89 -4.12
N LEU A 657 3.84 35.32 -3.05
CA LEU A 657 4.43 35.26 -1.70
C LEU A 657 4.36 33.84 -1.14
N ASP A 658 5.24 33.53 -0.19
CA ASP A 658 5.15 32.32 0.64
C ASP A 658 4.32 32.55 1.89
N LEU A 659 3.66 31.51 2.39
CA LEU A 659 2.66 31.60 3.45
C LEU A 659 1.67 32.75 3.21
N ARG A 660 1.25 32.93 1.95
CA ARG A 660 0.34 34.01 1.56
C ARG A 660 -1.00 33.80 2.26
N GLN A 661 -1.45 34.80 3.02
CA GLN A 661 -2.76 34.85 3.65
C GLN A 661 -3.51 36.13 3.27
N SER A 662 -4.84 36.04 3.20
CA SER A 662 -5.69 37.22 3.07
C SER A 662 -5.91 37.84 4.44
N ALA A 663 -5.78 39.16 4.55
CA ALA A 663 -6.10 39.90 5.75
C ALA A 663 -6.78 41.24 5.42
N THR A 664 -7.34 41.89 6.43
CA THR A 664 -7.80 43.28 6.36
C THR A 664 -7.12 44.04 7.48
N VAL A 665 -6.59 45.22 7.18
CA VAL A 665 -5.97 46.09 8.19
C VAL A 665 -7.03 46.51 9.20
N SER A 666 -6.76 46.32 10.49
CA SER A 666 -7.62 46.76 11.58
C SER A 666 -6.92 47.88 12.35
N GLY A 667 -7.30 49.13 12.08
CA GLY A 667 -6.62 50.32 12.57
C GLY A 667 -5.23 50.45 11.93
N THR A 668 -4.22 49.91 12.61
CA THR A 668 -2.82 49.92 12.15
C THR A 668 -2.19 48.53 12.17
N SER A 669 -2.95 47.48 12.47
CA SER A 669 -2.39 46.14 12.66
C SER A 669 -3.03 45.08 11.78
N ILE A 670 -2.21 44.08 11.44
CA ILE A 670 -2.58 42.83 10.80
C ILE A 670 -2.02 41.70 11.67
N THR A 671 -2.86 40.74 12.04
CA THR A 671 -2.44 39.54 12.78
C THR A 671 -2.15 38.40 11.80
N LEU A 672 -0.93 37.87 11.86
CA LEU A 672 -0.50 36.71 11.08
C LEU A 672 -0.96 35.42 11.75
N SER A 673 -1.40 34.45 10.95
CA SER A 673 -1.74 33.10 11.43
C SER A 673 -0.49 32.23 11.67
N PHE A 674 0.67 32.69 11.20
CA PHE A 674 1.98 32.11 11.44
C PHE A 674 2.89 33.10 12.18
N THR A 675 4.06 32.62 12.63
CA THR A 675 5.05 33.46 13.32
C THR A 675 6.31 33.54 12.45
N PRO A 676 6.66 34.73 11.92
CA PRO A 676 7.88 34.93 11.14
C PRO A 676 9.17 34.69 11.93
N GLU A 677 10.22 34.21 11.26
CA GLU A 677 11.58 34.09 11.78
C GLU A 677 12.38 35.39 11.56
N SER A 678 13.57 35.51 12.19
CA SER A 678 14.41 36.71 12.08
C SER A 678 14.83 37.04 10.64
N ASP A 679 14.95 36.01 9.81
CA ASP A 679 15.45 36.11 8.44
C ASP A 679 14.28 36.27 7.43
N ASP A 680 13.04 36.13 7.90
CA ASP A 680 11.85 36.26 7.05
C ASP A 680 11.56 37.74 6.74
N VAL A 681 11.52 38.07 5.45
CA VAL A 681 11.10 39.40 4.99
C VAL A 681 9.61 39.36 4.63
N ILE A 682 8.78 39.89 5.52
CA ILE A 682 7.33 40.01 5.30
C ILE A 682 7.03 41.20 4.38
N GLN A 683 6.12 41.00 3.43
CA GLN A 683 5.60 42.05 2.57
C GLN A 683 4.07 42.06 2.58
N VAL A 684 3.51 43.28 2.53
CA VAL A 684 2.07 43.53 2.50
C VAL A 684 1.71 44.22 1.19
N TYR A 685 0.85 43.61 0.39
CA TYR A 685 0.34 44.19 -0.86
C TYR A 685 -1.16 44.40 -0.76
N THR A 686 -1.65 45.51 -1.31
CA THR A 686 -3.09 45.76 -1.46
C THR A 686 -3.76 44.68 -2.31
N ARG A 687 -4.95 44.26 -1.88
CA ARG A 687 -5.81 43.31 -2.58
C ARG A 687 -6.98 44.08 -3.22
N GLU A 688 -7.39 43.66 -4.41
CA GLU A 688 -8.54 44.28 -5.08
C GLU A 688 -9.84 43.98 -4.33
N SER A 689 -10.55 45.05 -3.98
CA SER A 689 -11.86 44.99 -3.34
C SER A 689 -12.51 46.37 -3.40
N GLY A 690 -13.71 46.47 -3.98
CA GLY A 690 -14.42 47.74 -4.13
C GLY A 690 -13.58 48.78 -4.90
N SER A 691 -13.23 49.88 -4.24
CA SER A 691 -12.40 50.96 -4.81
C SER A 691 -10.89 50.73 -4.69
N THR A 692 -10.45 49.77 -3.88
CA THR A 692 -9.03 49.47 -3.67
C THR A 692 -8.49 48.65 -4.84
N LYS A 693 -7.41 49.12 -5.46
CA LYS A 693 -6.70 48.43 -6.54
C LYS A 693 -5.56 47.57 -6.00
N ALA A 694 -5.32 46.43 -6.64
CA ALA A 694 -4.27 45.50 -6.23
C ALA A 694 -2.87 45.97 -6.63
N GLY A 695 -1.85 45.55 -5.87
CA GLY A 695 -0.44 45.62 -6.26
C GLY A 695 0.39 46.73 -5.64
N ALA A 696 -0.21 47.66 -4.89
CA ALA A 696 0.56 48.63 -4.12
C ALA A 696 1.20 47.95 -2.89
N LEU A 697 2.52 48.07 -2.77
CA LEU A 697 3.28 47.64 -1.59
C LEU A 697 3.06 48.63 -0.44
N ILE A 698 2.57 48.13 0.69
CA ILE A 698 2.37 48.93 1.91
C ILE A 698 3.62 48.75 2.81
N PRO A 699 4.32 49.84 3.17
CA PRO A 699 5.38 49.77 4.16
C PRO A 699 4.86 49.25 5.49
N SER A 700 5.54 48.24 6.03
CA SER A 700 5.09 47.58 7.26
C SER A 700 6.25 47.22 8.17
N THR A 701 6.01 47.24 9.48
CA THR A 701 6.96 46.78 10.49
C THR A 701 6.42 45.55 11.21
N VAL A 702 7.22 44.51 11.36
CA VAL A 702 6.82 43.23 11.96
C VAL A 702 7.30 43.15 13.40
N SER A 703 6.42 42.74 14.32
CA SER A 703 6.77 42.40 15.69
C SER A 703 6.01 41.14 16.10
N GLY A 704 6.74 40.02 16.23
CA GLY A 704 6.14 38.70 16.43
C GLY A 704 5.15 38.36 15.31
N SER A 705 3.94 37.95 15.68
CA SER A 705 2.86 37.66 14.73
C SER A 705 2.01 38.89 14.35
N THR A 706 2.43 40.11 14.73
CA THR A 706 1.70 41.34 14.36
C THR A 706 2.50 42.16 13.38
N VAL A 707 1.87 42.53 12.27
CA VAL A 707 2.40 43.46 11.27
C VAL A 707 1.71 44.80 11.47
N THR A 708 2.49 45.86 11.60
CA THR A 708 2.01 47.23 11.78
C THR A 708 2.18 48.04 10.50
N VAL A 709 1.14 48.76 10.11
CA VAL A 709 1.05 49.60 8.91
C VAL A 709 0.57 51.00 9.28
N ASP A 710 0.73 51.96 8.36
CA ASP A 710 0.27 53.33 8.58
C ASP A 710 -1.26 53.42 8.70
N ALA A 711 -1.74 54.33 9.56
CA ALA A 711 -3.17 54.52 9.84
C ALA A 711 -4.01 54.92 8.63
N SER A 712 -3.40 55.44 7.56
CA SER A 712 -4.08 55.73 6.29
C SER A 712 -4.61 54.49 5.56
N HIS A 713 -4.16 53.28 5.94
CA HIS A 713 -4.57 52.02 5.33
C HIS A 713 -5.61 51.26 6.15
N ASP A 714 -6.22 51.88 7.17
CA ASP A 714 -7.29 51.24 7.96
C ASP A 714 -8.40 50.70 7.04
N THR A 715 -8.94 49.53 7.36
CA THR A 715 -9.93 48.77 6.59
C THR A 715 -9.49 48.32 5.19
N THR A 716 -8.23 48.53 4.81
CA THR A 716 -7.73 48.12 3.48
C THR A 716 -7.54 46.60 3.44
N PRO A 717 -8.09 45.89 2.45
CA PRO A 717 -7.84 44.48 2.25
C PRO A 717 -6.46 44.26 1.64
N VAL A 718 -5.72 43.29 2.16
CA VAL A 718 -4.32 43.05 1.82
C VAL A 718 -4.00 41.57 1.68
N TRP A 719 -3.02 41.27 0.83
CA TRP A 719 -2.25 40.04 0.84
C TRP A 719 -0.98 40.25 1.66
N VAL A 720 -0.71 39.35 2.60
CA VAL A 720 0.52 39.35 3.40
C VAL A 720 1.18 37.98 3.36
N GLY A 721 2.50 37.96 3.34
CA GLY A 721 3.30 36.74 3.28
C GLY A 721 4.80 37.04 3.24
N ILE A 722 5.60 36.00 3.10
CA ILE A 722 7.07 36.04 3.03
C ILE A 722 7.53 36.25 1.59
N LYS A 723 8.47 37.16 1.39
CA LYS A 723 9.12 37.44 0.12
C LYS A 723 9.99 36.25 -0.30
N TYR A 724 9.86 35.82 -1.56
CA TYR A 724 10.83 34.94 -2.21
C TYR A 724 11.32 35.56 -3.52
N SER A 725 12.58 35.25 -3.87
CA SER A 725 13.19 35.66 -5.13
C SER A 725 13.13 34.54 -6.16
N MET A 726 12.75 34.90 -7.39
CA MET A 726 12.93 34.06 -8.57
C MET A 726 14.29 34.39 -9.19
N SER A 727 15.04 33.38 -9.60
CA SER A 727 16.23 33.60 -10.41
C SER A 727 16.46 32.57 -11.51
N TYR A 728 16.99 33.05 -12.62
CA TYR A 728 17.33 32.24 -13.79
C TYR A 728 18.70 32.65 -14.33
N THR A 729 19.64 31.72 -14.36
CA THR A 729 21.02 31.94 -14.83
C THR A 729 21.19 31.33 -16.22
N PHE A 730 21.45 32.17 -17.22
CA PHE A 730 21.66 31.72 -18.59
C PHE A 730 22.92 30.85 -18.70
N SER A 731 22.89 29.87 -19.62
CA SER A 731 24.09 29.13 -20.04
C SER A 731 25.07 30.04 -20.78
N GLU A 732 26.32 29.58 -20.95
CA GLU A 732 27.30 30.32 -21.75
C GLU A 732 26.75 30.50 -23.18
N GLN A 733 26.62 31.76 -23.61
CA GLN A 733 26.10 32.05 -24.93
C GLN A 733 27.15 31.67 -25.97
N MET A 734 26.97 30.52 -26.62
CA MET A 734 27.85 30.04 -27.67
C MET A 734 27.21 30.21 -29.04
N PHE A 735 27.98 30.70 -30.02
CA PHE A 735 27.55 30.65 -31.41
C PHE A 735 27.69 29.22 -31.96
N LYS A 736 26.57 28.63 -32.37
CA LYS A 736 26.54 27.30 -33.01
C LYS A 736 26.22 27.47 -34.49
N GLN A 737 27.20 27.20 -35.35
CA GLN A 737 26.99 27.26 -36.80
C GLN A 737 26.19 26.04 -37.27
N ARG A 738 25.19 26.25 -38.12
CA ARG A 738 24.41 25.15 -38.73
C ARG A 738 25.29 24.37 -39.70
N ALA A 739 25.50 23.08 -39.46
CA ALA A 739 26.10 22.15 -40.42
C ALA A 739 25.15 20.96 -40.60
N ASN A 740 24.51 20.84 -41.77
CA ASN A 740 23.63 19.73 -42.18
C ASN A 740 22.77 19.16 -41.03
N GLN A 741 21.80 19.94 -40.55
CA GLN A 741 20.83 19.62 -39.50
C GLN A 741 21.36 19.45 -38.05
N ARG A 742 22.68 19.35 -37.82
CA ARG A 742 23.27 19.35 -36.46
C ARG A 742 23.95 20.69 -36.18
N ARG A 743 23.63 21.31 -35.04
CA ARG A 743 24.31 22.51 -34.56
C ARG A 743 25.63 22.07 -33.91
N SER A 744 26.76 22.31 -34.57
CA SER A 744 28.07 22.04 -33.98
C SER A 744 28.62 23.33 -33.37
N PRO A 745 29.17 23.29 -32.15
CA PRO A 745 29.94 24.41 -31.62
C PRO A 745 31.05 24.75 -32.60
N SER A 746 31.12 26.00 -33.06
CA SER A 746 32.27 26.43 -33.84
C SER A 746 33.44 26.62 -32.87
N GLY A 747 34.31 25.61 -32.78
CA GLY A 747 35.60 25.79 -32.12
C GLY A 747 36.44 26.70 -32.99
N TYR A 748 36.41 28.02 -32.78
CA TYR A 748 37.52 28.98 -32.93
C TYR A 748 37.02 30.46 -32.83
N GLN A 749 37.49 31.12 -31.76
CA GLN A 749 37.83 32.54 -31.56
C GLN A 749 36.84 33.60 -31.05
N ARG A 750 37.46 34.54 -30.30
CA ARG A 750 36.94 35.61 -29.44
C ARG A 750 35.50 36.01 -29.80
N HIS A 751 34.58 35.49 -29.00
CA HIS A 751 33.17 35.84 -29.01
C HIS A 751 32.93 36.91 -27.94
N PHE A 752 32.43 38.06 -28.37
CA PHE A 752 32.20 39.20 -27.49
C PHE A 752 30.73 39.57 -27.54
N LEU A 753 30.04 39.50 -26.40
CA LEU A 753 28.66 39.92 -26.24
C LEU A 753 28.61 41.44 -26.09
N LYS A 754 27.82 42.09 -26.96
CA LYS A 754 27.59 43.53 -26.92
C LYS A 754 26.45 43.85 -25.96
N GLY A 755 25.29 43.22 -26.17
CA GLY A 755 24.10 43.37 -25.34
C GLY A 755 23.14 42.22 -25.53
N GLY A 756 22.15 42.12 -24.65
CA GLY A 756 21.05 41.19 -24.76
C GLY A 756 19.71 41.93 -24.75
N THR A 757 18.69 41.32 -25.34
CA THR A 757 17.30 41.77 -25.28
C THR A 757 16.46 40.63 -24.72
N LEU A 758 15.72 40.91 -23.64
CA LEU A 758 14.80 39.97 -23.02
C LEU A 758 13.38 40.33 -23.41
N PHE A 759 12.62 39.36 -23.92
CA PHE A 759 11.20 39.52 -24.20
C PHE A 759 10.39 38.99 -23.03
N PHE A 760 9.52 39.84 -22.50
CA PHE A 760 8.71 39.56 -21.34
C PHE A 760 7.25 39.92 -21.62
N ASP A 761 6.36 39.28 -20.87
CA ASP A 761 4.93 39.47 -20.96
C ASP A 761 4.37 39.65 -19.55
N ASP A 762 3.31 40.42 -19.39
CA ASP A 762 2.60 40.64 -18.12
C ASP A 762 3.53 40.80 -16.90
N THR A 763 4.56 41.66 -17.02
CA THR A 763 5.61 41.78 -15.99
C THR A 763 5.65 43.17 -15.37
N ALA A 764 5.80 43.23 -14.05
CA ALA A 764 5.88 44.51 -13.32
C ALA A 764 7.32 45.02 -13.15
N SER A 765 8.22 44.17 -12.66
CA SER A 765 9.62 44.58 -12.43
C SER A 765 10.54 43.37 -12.36
N PHE A 766 11.76 43.51 -12.86
CA PHE A 766 12.82 42.52 -12.73
C PHE A 766 14.18 43.19 -12.86
N LYS A 767 15.23 42.45 -12.49
CA LYS A 767 16.63 42.87 -12.60
C LYS A 767 17.36 41.88 -13.49
N VAL A 768 18.23 42.41 -14.35
CA VAL A 768 19.21 41.62 -15.10
C VAL A 768 20.58 41.96 -14.54
N GLU A 769 21.18 40.98 -13.87
CA GLU A 769 22.51 41.03 -13.29
C GLU A 769 23.51 40.43 -14.28
N VAL A 770 24.50 41.23 -14.66
CA VAL A 770 25.59 40.81 -15.54
C VAL A 770 26.88 40.87 -14.75
N THR A 771 27.53 39.73 -14.55
CA THR A 771 28.76 39.60 -13.76
C THR A 771 29.91 39.15 -14.67
N PRO A 772 30.72 40.09 -15.20
CA PRO A 772 31.93 39.75 -15.93
C PRO A 772 33.05 39.32 -14.98
N LYS A 773 33.92 38.43 -15.43
CA LYS A 773 35.09 37.98 -14.66
C LYS A 773 35.98 39.16 -14.25
N ALA A 774 36.33 39.20 -12.96
CA ALA A 774 37.17 40.23 -12.35
C ALA A 774 36.61 41.67 -12.44
N ARG A 775 35.29 41.84 -12.62
CA ARG A 775 34.58 43.11 -12.48
C ARG A 775 33.36 42.93 -11.58
N ASP A 776 32.90 44.03 -11.01
CA ASP A 776 31.67 44.05 -10.20
C ASP A 776 30.44 43.79 -11.08
N THR A 777 29.38 43.28 -10.46
CA THR A 777 28.11 42.97 -11.11
C THR A 777 27.38 44.24 -11.53
N TYR A 778 27.01 44.32 -12.81
CA TYR A 778 26.17 45.38 -13.35
C TYR A 778 24.70 44.96 -13.26
N THR A 779 23.88 45.76 -12.58
CA THR A 779 22.44 45.49 -12.43
C THR A 779 21.63 46.46 -13.28
N ASN A 780 20.91 45.94 -14.27
CA ASN A 780 19.95 46.70 -15.05
C ASN A 780 18.54 46.37 -14.56
N THR A 781 17.82 47.37 -14.04
CA THR A 781 16.48 47.15 -13.49
C THR A 781 15.43 47.62 -14.48
N PHE A 782 14.44 46.77 -14.74
CA PHE A 782 13.21 47.13 -15.42
C PHE A 782 12.10 47.35 -14.39
N THR A 783 11.33 48.42 -14.57
CA THR A 783 10.12 48.71 -13.80
C THR A 783 9.07 49.28 -14.73
N SER A 784 7.84 48.78 -14.64
CA SER A 784 6.70 49.25 -15.44
C SER A 784 6.24 50.67 -15.11
N ASN A 785 6.65 51.22 -13.95
CA ASN A 785 6.34 52.59 -13.57
C ASN A 785 7.18 53.59 -14.37
N ILE A 786 6.59 54.17 -15.42
CA ILE A 786 7.19 55.28 -16.18
C ILE A 786 6.84 56.61 -15.50
N VAL A 787 7.86 57.34 -15.04
CA VAL A 787 7.70 58.67 -14.42
C VAL A 787 7.03 59.62 -15.43
N GLY A 788 5.83 60.12 -15.09
CA GLY A 788 5.07 61.09 -15.90
C GLY A 788 3.91 60.55 -16.73
N SER A 789 3.65 59.23 -16.71
CA SER A 789 2.56 58.58 -17.47
C SER A 789 1.60 57.73 -16.60
N THR A 790 1.96 57.45 -15.34
CA THR A 790 1.16 56.58 -14.48
C THR A 790 -0.05 57.28 -13.87
N THR A 791 -1.23 56.69 -14.05
CA THR A 791 -2.45 57.10 -13.34
C THR A 791 -2.29 56.77 -11.86
N VAL A 792 -2.60 57.74 -10.98
CA VAL A 792 -2.52 57.56 -9.52
C VAL A 792 -3.43 56.40 -9.09
N GLY A 793 -2.86 55.39 -8.43
CA GLY A 793 -3.61 54.29 -7.82
C GLY A 793 -3.69 52.98 -8.63
N THR A 794 -3.04 52.87 -9.79
CA THR A 794 -2.93 51.61 -10.54
C THR A 794 -1.49 51.22 -10.79
N LEU A 795 -1.13 49.96 -10.52
CA LEU A 795 0.17 49.41 -10.93
C LEU A 795 0.07 48.99 -12.42
N PRO A 796 0.80 49.63 -13.34
CA PRO A 796 0.86 49.17 -14.72
C PRO A 796 1.63 47.84 -14.77
N ILE A 797 1.10 46.89 -15.51
CA ILE A 797 1.82 45.68 -15.94
C ILE A 797 2.03 45.84 -17.44
N GLU A 798 3.24 45.58 -17.92
CA GLU A 798 3.62 45.82 -19.31
C GLU A 798 4.17 44.54 -19.95
N SER A 799 3.96 44.43 -21.25
CA SER A 799 4.56 43.42 -22.12
C SER A 799 5.45 44.12 -23.14
N GLY A 800 6.65 43.60 -23.36
CA GLY A 800 7.61 44.26 -24.23
C GLY A 800 8.98 43.61 -24.26
N SER A 801 9.98 44.42 -24.62
CA SER A 801 11.36 43.99 -24.74
C SER A 801 12.27 44.90 -23.91
N PHE A 802 13.17 44.31 -23.12
CA PHE A 802 14.16 45.03 -22.34
C PHE A 802 15.57 44.74 -22.83
N SER A 803 16.25 45.75 -23.36
CA SER A 803 17.64 45.63 -23.81
C SER A 803 18.62 46.05 -22.71
N PHE A 804 19.66 45.25 -22.49
CA PHE A 804 20.69 45.49 -21.48
C PHE A 804 22.10 45.31 -22.06
N PRO A 805 23.07 46.17 -21.68
CA PRO A 805 24.45 46.05 -22.14
C PRO A 805 25.20 44.96 -21.39
N ILE A 806 26.07 44.22 -22.10
CA ILE A 806 26.93 43.17 -21.53
C ILE A 806 28.40 43.55 -21.69
N MET A 807 28.80 43.92 -22.91
CA MET A 807 30.14 44.40 -23.27
C MET A 807 31.28 43.54 -22.69
N SER A 808 31.22 42.23 -22.88
CA SER A 808 32.23 41.29 -22.38
C SER A 808 32.31 39.98 -23.17
N SER A 809 33.33 39.17 -22.86
CA SER A 809 33.50 37.84 -23.46
C SER A 809 32.41 36.89 -22.93
N ALA A 810 31.76 36.12 -23.82
CA ALA A 810 30.67 35.21 -23.41
C ALA A 810 31.12 34.20 -22.35
N LYS A 811 32.30 33.62 -22.52
CA LYS A 811 32.91 32.66 -21.59
C LYS A 811 33.16 33.20 -20.18
N ASP A 812 33.40 34.50 -20.08
CA ASP A 812 33.80 35.15 -18.83
C ASP A 812 32.65 35.97 -18.23
N THR A 813 31.40 35.74 -18.65
CA THR A 813 30.25 36.52 -18.18
C THR A 813 29.11 35.63 -17.75
N VAL A 814 28.64 35.82 -16.52
CA VAL A 814 27.40 35.22 -16.01
C VAL A 814 26.27 36.23 -16.16
N ILE A 815 25.14 35.79 -16.72
CA ILE A 815 23.95 36.63 -16.91
C ILE A 815 22.81 35.99 -16.12
N LYS A 816 22.23 36.74 -15.19
CA LYS A 816 21.18 36.27 -14.29
C LYS A 816 19.97 37.20 -14.32
N ILE A 817 18.79 36.63 -14.49
CA ILE A 817 17.52 37.32 -14.27
C ILE A 817 17.16 37.11 -12.81
N VAL A 818 16.83 38.19 -12.10
CA VAL A 818 16.38 38.16 -10.71
C VAL A 818 15.06 38.95 -10.62
N ASN A 819 14.02 38.31 -10.12
CA ASN A 819 12.78 38.98 -9.75
C ASN A 819 12.52 38.78 -8.26
N ASP A 820 12.78 39.84 -7.49
CA ASP A 820 12.57 39.89 -6.05
C ASP A 820 11.22 40.55 -5.66
N SER A 821 10.45 41.06 -6.62
CA SER A 821 9.12 41.60 -6.35
C SER A 821 8.10 40.49 -6.18
N ALA A 822 7.03 40.71 -5.41
CA ALA A 822 5.91 39.76 -5.30
C ALA A 822 4.95 39.82 -6.50
N LEU A 823 5.26 40.66 -7.49
CA LEU A 823 4.46 40.88 -8.69
C LEU A 823 4.83 39.87 -9.79
N PRO A 824 3.96 39.65 -10.79
CA PRO A 824 4.24 38.70 -11.88
C PRO A 824 5.49 39.07 -12.67
N GLY A 825 6.13 38.03 -13.21
CA GLY A 825 7.27 38.14 -14.12
C GLY A 825 7.32 36.90 -15.02
N ASN A 826 6.92 37.08 -16.28
CA ASN A 826 6.87 36.03 -17.28
C ASN A 826 7.86 36.34 -18.39
N PHE A 827 8.81 35.44 -18.62
CA PHE A 827 9.89 35.60 -19.58
C PHE A 827 9.71 34.63 -20.73
N GLN A 828 9.57 35.15 -21.95
CA GLN A 828 9.24 34.35 -23.13
C GLN A 828 10.51 33.85 -23.82
N SER A 829 11.38 34.78 -24.23
CA SER A 829 12.55 34.51 -25.06
C SER A 829 13.65 35.54 -24.83
N ALA A 830 14.85 35.27 -25.34
CA ALA A 830 15.98 36.19 -25.23
C ALA A 830 16.77 36.24 -26.54
N GLU A 831 17.36 37.39 -26.85
CA GLU A 831 18.25 37.60 -27.98
C GLU A 831 19.58 38.18 -27.51
N PHE A 832 20.69 37.73 -28.10
CA PHE A 832 22.03 38.21 -27.78
C PHE A 832 22.75 38.74 -29.02
N GLU A 833 23.14 40.01 -28.95
CA GLU A 833 23.99 40.64 -29.95
C GLU A 833 25.47 40.36 -29.65
N SER A 834 26.19 39.84 -30.64
CA SER A 834 27.59 39.46 -30.44
C SER A 834 28.49 39.76 -31.64
N PHE A 835 29.76 40.03 -31.35
CA PHE A 835 30.82 40.09 -32.33
C PHE A 835 31.57 38.77 -32.36
N ILE A 836 31.70 38.19 -33.56
CA ILE A 836 32.51 37.00 -33.79
C ILE A 836 33.70 37.37 -34.67
N HIS A 837 34.88 36.92 -34.27
CA HIS A 837 36.09 37.05 -35.04
C HIS A 837 36.73 35.68 -35.27
N SER A 838 36.49 35.05 -36.43
CA SER A 838 37.16 33.81 -36.82
C SER A 838 38.49 34.10 -37.55
N ARG A 839 39.65 33.65 -37.03
CA ARG A 839 40.94 33.66 -37.75
C ARG A 839 41.19 32.36 -38.53
N SER A 840 40.29 31.39 -38.46
CA SER A 840 40.35 30.17 -39.28
C SER A 840 39.12 30.07 -40.19
N ARG A 841 39.32 29.54 -41.39
CA ARG A 841 38.26 29.19 -42.33
C ARG A 841 38.11 27.68 -42.30
N ARG A 842 36.89 27.18 -42.07
CA ARG A 842 36.59 25.75 -42.18
C ARG A 842 36.67 25.38 -43.67
N VAL A 843 37.52 24.40 -44.01
CA VAL A 843 37.64 23.84 -45.37
C VAL A 843 36.51 22.83 -45.59
#